data_AF-A0A1I2U5Z5-F1
#
_entry.id   AF-A0A1I2U5Z5-F1
#
_cell.length_a   1.000
_cell.length_b   1.000
_cell.length_c   1.000
_cell.angle_alpha   90.00
_cell.angle_beta   90.00
_cell.angle_gamma   90.00
#
_symmetry.space_group_name_H-M   'P 1'
#
loop_
_entity.id
_entity.type
_entity.pdbx_description
1 polymer ?
#
loop_
_entity_poly.entity_id
_entity_poly.type
_entity_poly.pdbx_seq_one_letter_code
_entity_poly.pdbx_strand_id
1 'polypeptide(L)'
;MIAIEKKLNLSNMKAEWSYDKNSDAWTMSSVTAVTDPEIKEEQGVSVCVPGAYVKGIDTNNDGSVNKKSGTVKGNLVIDYDASVKSSNGQIYTAQTAPVIVNTGAAGYGEQQNQNANSIYAKDGYINVTCGNRGKQSKLSNGTYTGDAPSCLVDQKNAVRFVKYNILLGNLPGSIDYFVSTGGSGGGAHAAMIAATSDNDDFYDYEIDAGAVGVYKNSKGKYITSVTIDGKEYELTDGMWGCMAYSTITSLSEANMAQAFEYFLNPNYSFNTDFQKKMAEYLAEEYMKYINEKNISVLESVVGYDLNGDGKKDAKVALKIEYDPSGHAETNGYYGTYVDLYLAEFEQSLNEYLDRLEYADDWTWFNSEGKALSDSEVKAMTKNDKCQAFIEGRYAKGSTKTTNSKGKMGSGPSVDNAGGPPDMNGSMLEKNNLDSAGGPPDRSENSTDGNNMNSTEGSTEKKDKNQTNIENVGTPEAGTTQASDSVTDSANYSTFSEMLSSYKTDISSIESGDSHEKNIVELYDPLKYIGAKGTNNPMWTRILMGASEGDISMFNSLNMQIAWLNAGTDAKIEWQWDGGHVPSEILGDSLVLYVDMMYGKYVDGAKKITKPSATGQSKNGTATEMTGKDISNWVTYDSKKGATFSLGDIAAYRTSGACKAIQGFDVIDYGQEDYVFGNSEKDARHWDRHVLNVLEKHQEELSNLFN
;
A
#
# COMPACT_ATOMS: atom_id res chain seq x y z
N MET A 1 20.97 -20.93 -13.98
CA MET A 1 21.43 -22.18 -13.34
C MET A 1 22.86 -22.00 -12.81
N ILE A 2 23.45 -23.02 -12.17
CA ILE A 2 24.78 -23.16 -11.51
C ILE A 2 25.59 -21.89 -11.23
N ALA A 3 26.00 -21.12 -12.24
CA ALA A 3 26.75 -19.88 -12.05
C ALA A 3 25.97 -18.82 -11.24
N ILE A 4 24.65 -18.73 -11.46
CA ILE A 4 23.74 -17.80 -10.75
C ILE A 4 23.50 -18.28 -9.32
N GLU A 5 23.08 -19.54 -9.17
CA GLU A 5 22.92 -20.24 -7.88
C GLU A 5 24.18 -20.08 -7.00
N LYS A 6 25.38 -20.23 -7.58
CA LYS A 6 26.64 -20.03 -6.86
C LYS A 6 26.91 -18.56 -6.48
N LYS A 7 26.60 -17.59 -7.36
CA LYS A 7 26.74 -16.14 -7.08
C LYS A 7 25.82 -15.71 -5.91
N LEU A 8 24.56 -16.19 -5.89
CA LEU A 8 23.48 -15.74 -4.97
C LEU A 8 23.30 -16.59 -3.71
N ASN A 9 24.12 -17.62 -3.52
CA ASN A 9 24.22 -18.36 -2.26
C ASN A 9 25.01 -17.51 -1.24
N LEU A 10 24.34 -17.07 -0.16
CA LEU A 10 24.89 -16.19 0.89
C LEU A 10 26.23 -16.68 1.48
N SER A 11 26.43 -18.00 1.59
CA SER A 11 27.69 -18.58 2.09
C SER A 11 28.92 -18.21 1.24
N ASN A 12 28.72 -17.97 -0.05
CA ASN A 12 29.76 -17.46 -0.96
C ASN A 12 29.88 -15.93 -0.91
N MET A 13 28.76 -15.24 -0.66
CA MET A 13 28.71 -13.76 -0.61
C MET A 13 29.36 -13.20 0.66
N LYS A 14 29.38 -13.96 1.76
CA LYS A 14 29.91 -13.57 3.08
C LYS A 14 29.30 -12.25 3.57
N ALA A 15 27.97 -12.24 3.63
CA ALA A 15 27.18 -11.10 4.08
C ALA A 15 27.62 -10.62 5.47
N GLU A 16 27.41 -9.33 5.72
CA GLU A 16 27.69 -8.72 7.01
C GLU A 16 26.44 -8.77 7.89
N TRP A 17 26.60 -9.16 9.14
CA TRP A 17 25.53 -9.33 10.11
C TRP A 17 25.81 -8.46 11.33
N SER A 18 24.80 -7.70 11.76
CA SER A 18 24.84 -6.89 12.98
C SER A 18 23.81 -7.37 13.99
N TYR A 19 24.25 -7.67 15.21
CA TYR A 19 23.36 -8.05 16.32
C TYR A 19 22.90 -6.83 17.13
N ASP A 20 21.58 -6.64 17.24
CA ASP A 20 20.99 -5.77 18.26
C ASP A 20 20.55 -6.57 19.48
N LYS A 21 21.02 -6.13 20.65
CA LYS A 21 20.67 -6.71 21.95
C LYS A 21 19.29 -6.27 22.45
N ASN A 22 18.76 -5.14 21.99
CA ASN A 22 17.50 -4.61 22.51
C ASN A 22 16.28 -5.35 21.94
N SER A 23 16.33 -5.71 20.67
CA SER A 23 15.34 -6.55 19.98
C SER A 23 15.66 -8.05 19.98
N ASP A 24 16.85 -8.44 20.47
CA ASP A 24 17.46 -9.77 20.32
C ASP A 24 17.35 -10.28 18.87
N ALA A 25 18.08 -9.63 17.95
CA ALA A 25 17.96 -9.86 16.52
C ALA A 25 19.29 -9.72 15.78
N TRP A 26 19.43 -10.45 14.67
CA TRP A 26 20.52 -10.29 13.71
C TRP A 26 19.98 -9.71 12.40
N THR A 27 20.48 -8.54 11.99
CA THR A 27 20.16 -7.95 10.68
C THR A 27 21.34 -8.10 9.72
N MET A 28 21.06 -8.60 8.52
CA MET A 28 21.98 -8.66 7.40
C MET A 28 22.10 -7.28 6.74
N SER A 29 23.31 -6.74 6.58
CA SER A 29 23.54 -5.59 5.70
C SER A 29 23.13 -5.94 4.27
N SER A 30 22.41 -5.06 3.58
CA SER A 30 21.78 -5.37 2.29
C SER A 30 22.75 -5.93 1.24
N VAL A 31 22.29 -6.92 0.48
CA VAL A 31 23.05 -7.56 -0.62
C VAL A 31 22.24 -7.53 -1.92
N THR A 32 22.92 -7.48 -3.06
CA THR A 32 22.27 -7.61 -4.38
C THR A 32 21.50 -8.92 -4.47
N ALA A 33 20.23 -8.88 -4.88
CA ALA A 33 19.36 -10.06 -4.96
C ALA A 33 19.50 -10.82 -6.29
N VAL A 34 20.06 -10.15 -7.31
CA VAL A 34 20.19 -10.62 -8.69
C VAL A 34 21.65 -10.58 -9.14
N THR A 35 22.00 -11.30 -10.21
CA THR A 35 23.41 -11.44 -10.58
C THR A 35 23.97 -10.37 -11.50
N ASP A 36 23.10 -9.65 -12.21
CA ASP A 36 23.46 -8.72 -13.26
C ASP A 36 22.53 -7.47 -13.19
N PRO A 37 22.58 -6.70 -12.06
CA PRO A 37 21.72 -5.54 -11.84
C PRO A 37 22.08 -4.34 -12.72
N GLU A 38 21.06 -3.57 -13.08
CA GLU A 38 21.15 -2.25 -13.71
C GLU A 38 21.50 -1.15 -12.70
N ILE A 39 20.80 -1.14 -11.55
CA ILE A 39 21.09 -0.25 -10.42
C ILE A 39 21.25 -1.10 -9.17
N LYS A 40 22.51 -1.41 -8.85
CA LYS A 40 22.88 -2.31 -7.75
C LYS A 40 22.47 -1.75 -6.38
N GLU A 41 22.45 -0.43 -6.26
CA GLU A 41 22.09 0.32 -5.06
C GLU A 41 20.58 0.20 -4.76
N GLU A 42 19.74 -0.13 -5.74
CA GLU A 42 18.32 -0.45 -5.58
C GLU A 42 18.05 -1.97 -5.59
N GLN A 43 18.67 -2.76 -6.47
CA GLN A 43 18.30 -4.16 -6.73
C GLN A 43 18.88 -5.17 -5.70
N GLY A 44 18.46 -5.03 -4.44
CA GLY A 44 18.94 -5.86 -3.33
C GLY A 44 17.91 -6.13 -2.24
N VAL A 45 18.39 -6.80 -1.19
CA VAL A 45 17.56 -7.29 -0.09
C VAL A 45 18.33 -7.34 1.23
N SER A 46 17.66 -6.99 2.31
CA SER A 46 18.10 -7.21 3.69
C SER A 46 17.12 -8.13 4.42
N VAL A 47 17.63 -8.88 5.40
CA VAL A 47 16.87 -9.83 6.22
C VAL A 47 17.24 -9.62 7.69
N CYS A 48 16.25 -9.51 8.56
CA CYS A 48 16.39 -9.52 10.00
C CYS A 48 15.76 -10.79 10.59
N VAL A 49 16.51 -11.50 11.44
CA VAL A 49 16.10 -12.77 12.05
C VAL A 49 16.15 -12.70 13.58
N PRO A 50 15.25 -13.40 14.30
CA PRO A 50 15.31 -13.52 15.76
C PRO A 50 16.66 -14.11 16.23
N GLY A 51 17.26 -13.47 17.22
CA GLY A 51 18.52 -13.90 17.85
C GLY A 51 18.42 -15.29 18.47
N ALA A 52 17.25 -15.64 19.01
CA ALA A 52 16.91 -16.97 19.47
C ALA A 52 17.11 -18.09 18.42
N TYR A 53 17.00 -17.80 17.11
CA TYR A 53 17.25 -18.78 16.04
C TYR A 53 18.73 -18.87 15.63
N VAL A 54 19.66 -18.17 16.28
CA VAL A 54 21.06 -18.03 15.83
C VAL A 54 22.05 -18.29 16.97
N LYS A 55 22.78 -19.40 16.90
CA LYS A 55 23.86 -19.78 17.85
C LYS A 55 25.03 -18.79 17.82
N GLY A 56 25.18 -18.12 16.67
CA GLY A 56 26.14 -17.06 16.37
C GLY A 56 26.53 -17.09 14.88
N ILE A 57 27.66 -16.45 14.56
CA ILE A 57 28.20 -16.33 13.20
C ILE A 57 29.46 -17.19 13.07
N ASP A 58 29.51 -17.98 12.00
CA ASP A 58 30.71 -18.63 11.46
C ASP A 58 31.40 -17.66 10.48
N THR A 59 32.67 -17.36 10.73
CA THR A 59 33.49 -16.39 9.97
C THR A 59 34.58 -17.07 9.12
N ASN A 60 34.87 -18.34 9.38
CA ASN A 60 35.91 -19.12 8.70
C ASN A 60 35.38 -20.28 7.84
N ASN A 61 34.06 -20.50 7.85
CA ASN A 61 33.33 -21.52 7.10
C ASN A 61 33.72 -22.96 7.51
N ASP A 62 33.84 -23.21 8.83
CA ASP A 62 34.09 -24.54 9.41
C ASP A 62 32.87 -25.16 10.12
N GLY A 63 31.74 -24.45 10.14
CA GLY A 63 30.50 -24.86 10.82
C GLY A 63 30.44 -24.48 12.31
N SER A 64 31.47 -23.83 12.86
CA SER A 64 31.52 -23.43 14.26
C SER A 64 31.25 -21.93 14.46
N VAL A 65 30.64 -21.59 15.61
CA VAL A 65 30.41 -20.19 15.98
C VAL A 65 31.71 -19.54 16.45
N ASN A 66 32.17 -18.50 15.75
CA ASN A 66 33.29 -17.69 16.22
C ASN A 66 32.86 -16.32 16.80
N LYS A 67 31.65 -15.83 16.50
CA LYS A 67 31.09 -14.57 17.07
C LYS A 67 29.64 -14.74 17.51
N LYS A 68 29.23 -14.03 18.57
CA LYS A 68 27.86 -14.08 19.14
C LYS A 68 27.18 -12.71 19.31
N SER A 69 27.83 -11.63 18.87
CA SER A 69 27.32 -10.26 19.00
C SER A 69 28.18 -9.27 18.20
N GLY A 70 27.64 -8.08 17.92
CA GLY A 70 28.30 -7.02 17.16
C GLY A 70 28.16 -7.18 15.65
N THR A 71 28.95 -6.42 14.89
CA THR A 71 28.98 -6.47 13.42
C THR A 71 30.11 -7.37 12.93
N VAL A 72 29.81 -8.31 12.02
CA VAL A 72 30.76 -9.31 11.52
C VAL A 72 30.34 -9.88 10.17
N LYS A 73 31.29 -10.23 9.29
CA LYS A 73 31.03 -10.95 8.04
C LYS A 73 31.13 -12.46 8.22
N GLY A 74 30.15 -13.20 7.70
CA GLY A 74 30.07 -14.65 7.86
C GLY A 74 28.66 -15.21 7.65
N ASN A 75 28.48 -16.45 8.08
CA ASN A 75 27.26 -17.23 7.87
C ASN A 75 26.54 -17.46 9.21
N LEU A 76 25.20 -17.51 9.21
CA LEU A 76 24.43 -17.85 10.39
C LEU A 76 24.66 -19.32 10.79
N VAL A 77 24.94 -19.57 12.07
CA VAL A 77 24.83 -20.93 12.64
C VAL A 77 23.46 -21.05 13.29
N ILE A 78 22.50 -21.59 12.55
CA ILE A 78 21.07 -21.61 12.93
C ILE A 78 20.81 -22.59 14.09
N ASP A 79 19.87 -22.24 14.97
CA ASP A 79 19.31 -23.14 15.97
C ASP A 79 17.93 -23.67 15.58
N TYR A 80 17.90 -24.81 14.89
CA TYR A 80 16.65 -25.47 14.52
C TYR A 80 15.91 -26.11 15.71
N ASP A 81 16.56 -26.30 16.85
CA ASP A 81 15.92 -26.75 18.11
C ASP A 81 15.28 -25.59 18.89
N ALA A 82 15.59 -24.33 18.53
CA ALA A 82 15.06 -23.15 19.20
C ALA A 82 13.65 -22.79 18.73
N SER A 83 12.90 -22.16 19.63
CA SER A 83 11.58 -21.63 19.34
C SER A 83 11.35 -20.27 19.99
N VAL A 84 10.55 -19.43 19.32
CA VAL A 84 10.03 -18.17 19.84
C VAL A 84 8.51 -18.29 19.97
N LYS A 85 7.97 -17.68 21.02
CA LYS A 85 6.53 -17.60 21.25
C LYS A 85 6.09 -16.16 20.97
N SER A 86 5.15 -15.99 20.04
CA SER A 86 4.63 -14.67 19.67
C SER A 86 3.89 -13.98 20.83
N SER A 87 3.65 -12.67 20.70
CA SER A 87 2.81 -11.90 21.63
C SER A 87 1.40 -12.49 21.82
N ASN A 88 0.79 -13.03 20.76
CA ASN A 88 -0.50 -13.74 20.84
C ASN A 88 -0.35 -15.21 21.29
N GLY A 89 0.89 -15.68 21.40
CA GLY A 89 1.26 -16.97 21.95
C GLY A 89 1.05 -18.14 21.01
N GLN A 90 1.17 -17.95 19.70
CA GLN A 90 1.57 -19.00 18.77
C GLN A 90 3.07 -19.30 19.01
N ILE A 91 3.58 -20.45 18.54
CA ILE A 91 4.97 -20.85 18.69
C ILE A 91 5.57 -21.13 17.31
N TYR A 92 6.76 -20.60 17.07
CA TYR A 92 7.51 -20.74 15.82
C TYR A 92 8.91 -21.27 16.09
N THR A 93 9.46 -22.01 15.15
CA THR A 93 10.87 -22.45 15.15
C THR A 93 11.61 -21.77 14.01
N ALA A 94 12.93 -21.94 13.98
CA ALA A 94 13.77 -21.53 12.84
C ALA A 94 13.41 -22.22 11.49
N GLN A 95 12.46 -23.16 11.46
CA GLN A 95 11.91 -23.78 10.24
C GLN A 95 10.47 -23.34 9.92
N THR A 96 9.69 -22.92 10.92
CA THR A 96 8.25 -22.63 10.76
C THR A 96 7.90 -21.15 10.83
N ALA A 97 8.86 -20.29 11.16
CA ALA A 97 8.69 -18.84 11.23
C ALA A 97 8.17 -18.23 9.91
N PRO A 98 7.08 -17.45 9.94
CA PRO A 98 6.63 -16.61 8.83
C PRO A 98 7.69 -15.59 8.41
N VAL A 99 7.66 -15.23 7.13
CA VAL A 99 8.59 -14.28 6.51
C VAL A 99 7.80 -13.07 6.00
N ILE A 100 7.98 -11.92 6.65
CA ILE A 100 7.27 -10.68 6.32
C ILE A 100 8.08 -9.90 5.27
N VAL A 101 7.51 -9.74 4.07
CA VAL A 101 8.12 -9.04 2.94
C VAL A 101 7.59 -7.61 2.89
N ASN A 102 8.45 -6.65 3.24
CA ASN A 102 8.11 -5.24 3.20
C ASN A 102 8.43 -4.69 1.80
N THR A 103 7.41 -4.35 1.03
CA THR A 103 7.54 -3.74 -0.30
C THR A 103 7.78 -2.24 -0.19
N GLY A 104 8.95 -1.79 -0.66
CA GLY A 104 9.17 -0.40 -1.02
C GLY A 104 8.48 -0.10 -2.34
N ALA A 105 7.67 0.96 -2.41
CA ALA A 105 7.15 1.59 -3.64
C ALA A 105 6.24 2.78 -3.29
N ALA A 106 6.58 3.61 -2.30
CA ALA A 106 5.72 4.73 -1.92
C ALA A 106 5.54 5.68 -3.11
N GLY A 107 4.28 5.94 -3.52
CA GLY A 107 3.97 6.64 -4.77
C GLY A 107 4.56 5.99 -6.04
N TYR A 108 4.72 4.67 -6.07
CA TYR A 108 5.45 3.90 -7.10
C TYR A 108 6.95 4.27 -7.25
N GLY A 109 7.54 4.88 -6.22
CA GLY A 109 8.92 5.32 -6.21
C GLY A 109 9.97 4.21 -6.07
N GLU A 110 11.21 4.55 -6.45
CA GLU A 110 12.40 3.75 -6.15
C GLU A 110 12.56 3.51 -4.63
N GLN A 111 13.27 2.45 -4.24
CA GLN A 111 13.75 2.27 -2.88
C GLN A 111 15.20 1.79 -2.87
N GLN A 112 16.08 2.70 -2.47
CA GLN A 112 17.48 2.42 -2.18
C GLN A 112 17.64 1.33 -1.11
N ASN A 113 18.66 0.48 -1.26
CA ASN A 113 18.91 -0.66 -0.38
C ASN A 113 19.11 -0.24 1.08
N GLN A 114 18.24 -0.74 1.95
CA GLN A 114 18.24 -0.43 3.37
C GLN A 114 18.13 -1.69 4.24
N ASN A 115 18.64 -1.59 5.47
CA ASN A 115 18.66 -2.70 6.41
C ASN A 115 17.26 -2.98 6.99
N ALA A 116 16.87 -4.25 7.02
CA ALA A 116 15.60 -4.72 7.56
C ALA A 116 15.51 -4.44 9.08
N ASN A 117 14.40 -3.84 9.48
CA ASN A 117 14.12 -3.54 10.88
C ASN A 117 13.85 -4.84 11.68
N SER A 118 13.94 -4.77 13.01
CA SER A 118 13.80 -5.92 13.91
C SER A 118 12.46 -5.99 14.65
N ILE A 119 11.42 -5.24 14.25
CA ILE A 119 10.20 -5.05 15.06
C ILE A 119 9.41 -6.36 15.32
N TYR A 120 9.50 -7.33 14.41
CA TYR A 120 8.86 -8.64 14.52
C TYR A 120 9.75 -9.74 15.11
N ALA A 121 11.03 -9.46 15.41
CA ALA A 121 11.95 -10.47 15.94
C ALA A 121 11.46 -11.04 17.29
N LYS A 122 10.87 -10.18 18.13
CA LYS A 122 10.21 -10.51 19.39
C LYS A 122 9.06 -11.51 19.25
N ASP A 123 8.42 -11.56 18.08
CA ASP A 123 7.25 -12.41 17.80
C ASP A 123 7.65 -13.73 17.10
N GLY A 124 8.92 -13.87 16.72
CA GLY A 124 9.47 -15.06 16.09
C GLY A 124 9.41 -15.06 14.57
N TYR A 125 8.98 -13.96 13.94
CA TYR A 125 8.97 -13.81 12.49
C TYR A 125 10.32 -13.36 11.96
N ILE A 126 10.53 -13.55 10.66
CA ILE A 126 11.65 -13.01 9.91
C ILE A 126 11.16 -11.81 9.12
N ASN A 127 11.95 -10.73 9.10
CA ASN A 127 11.58 -9.49 8.44
C ASN A 127 12.50 -9.25 7.24
N VAL A 128 11.92 -9.12 6.04
CA VAL A 128 12.62 -8.89 4.78
C VAL A 128 12.31 -7.48 4.29
N THR A 129 13.33 -6.75 3.85
CA THR A 129 13.16 -5.45 3.20
C THR A 129 13.86 -5.49 1.85
N CYS A 130 13.07 -5.32 0.79
CA CYS A 130 13.55 -5.20 -0.58
C CYS A 130 14.04 -3.76 -0.81
N GLY A 131 15.12 -3.60 -1.56
CA GLY A 131 15.23 -2.44 -2.45
C GLY A 131 14.55 -2.76 -3.78
N ASN A 132 14.33 -1.74 -4.59
CA ASN A 132 13.69 -1.86 -5.90
C ASN A 132 13.93 -0.60 -6.73
N ARG A 133 13.95 -0.72 -8.06
CA ARG A 133 13.73 0.42 -8.94
C ARG A 133 12.30 0.94 -8.80
N GLY A 134 12.03 2.09 -9.40
CA GLY A 134 10.71 2.71 -9.48
C GLY A 134 10.78 4.01 -10.27
N LYS A 135 9.73 4.81 -10.26
CA LYS A 135 9.52 5.89 -11.24
C LYS A 135 10.57 7.02 -11.32
N GLN A 136 11.58 7.04 -10.44
CA GLN A 136 12.72 7.96 -10.49
C GLN A 136 14.00 7.33 -11.05
N SER A 137 14.08 5.99 -11.07
CA SER A 137 15.31 5.22 -11.32
C SER A 137 15.94 5.54 -12.67
N LYS A 138 17.18 6.02 -12.62
CA LYS A 138 17.99 6.37 -13.79
C LYS A 138 19.38 5.76 -13.71
N LEU A 139 19.82 5.19 -14.82
CA LEU A 139 21.17 4.72 -15.01
C LEU A 139 22.18 5.87 -14.87
N SER A 140 23.43 5.56 -14.57
CA SER A 140 24.51 6.55 -14.34
C SER A 140 24.82 7.51 -15.51
N ASN A 141 24.26 7.27 -16.69
CA ASN A 141 24.32 8.15 -17.87
C ASN A 141 23.09 9.08 -18.02
N GLY A 142 22.09 8.96 -17.14
CA GLY A 142 20.81 9.68 -17.18
C GLY A 142 19.66 8.96 -17.89
N THR A 143 19.87 7.78 -18.47
CA THR A 143 18.80 6.99 -19.12
C THR A 143 17.83 6.40 -18.10
N TYR A 144 16.52 6.50 -18.37
CA TYR A 144 15.46 5.97 -17.53
C TYR A 144 15.40 4.42 -17.55
N THR A 145 15.12 3.83 -16.37
CA THR A 145 14.93 2.38 -16.12
C THR A 145 13.94 2.16 -14.95
N GLY A 146 13.04 3.13 -14.74
CA GLY A 146 12.06 3.12 -13.64
C GLY A 146 10.70 2.53 -14.00
N ASP A 147 10.52 2.18 -15.26
CA ASP A 147 9.26 1.74 -15.86
C ASP A 147 8.81 0.34 -15.40
N ALA A 148 7.50 0.14 -15.39
CA ALA A 148 6.88 -1.16 -15.14
C ALA A 148 7.37 -2.19 -16.18
N PRO A 149 7.73 -3.42 -15.77
CA PRO A 149 7.45 -4.03 -14.46
C PRO A 149 8.60 -3.96 -13.44
N SER A 150 9.64 -3.14 -13.66
CA SER A 150 10.94 -3.23 -12.97
C SER A 150 10.87 -3.29 -11.44
N CYS A 151 10.06 -2.43 -10.81
CA CYS A 151 9.87 -2.41 -9.36
C CYS A 151 9.31 -3.75 -8.81
N LEU A 152 8.32 -4.33 -9.50
CA LEU A 152 7.71 -5.60 -9.10
C LEU A 152 8.63 -6.80 -9.35
N VAL A 153 9.40 -6.75 -10.44
CA VAL A 153 10.42 -7.77 -10.78
C VAL A 153 11.54 -7.78 -9.74
N ASP A 154 12.04 -6.61 -9.33
CA ASP A 154 13.08 -6.51 -8.30
C ASP A 154 12.60 -7.09 -6.94
N GLN A 155 11.33 -6.89 -6.59
CA GLN A 155 10.70 -7.47 -5.39
C GLN A 155 10.52 -9.00 -5.50
N LYS A 156 10.02 -9.52 -6.64
CA LYS A 156 9.95 -10.98 -6.90
C LYS A 156 11.32 -11.63 -6.81
N ASN A 157 12.34 -11.01 -7.39
CA ASN A 157 13.74 -11.44 -7.33
C ASN A 157 14.26 -11.51 -5.88
N ALA A 158 13.95 -10.51 -5.05
CA ALA A 158 14.29 -10.52 -3.63
C ALA A 158 13.61 -11.68 -2.87
N VAL A 159 12.34 -12.00 -3.18
CA VAL A 159 11.64 -13.17 -2.60
C VAL A 159 12.30 -14.48 -3.01
N ARG A 160 12.60 -14.66 -4.30
CA ARG A 160 13.34 -15.83 -4.82
C ARG A 160 14.69 -16.00 -4.14
N PHE A 161 15.45 -14.90 -3.99
CA PHE A 161 16.73 -14.89 -3.29
C PHE A 161 16.62 -15.37 -1.83
N VAL A 162 15.63 -14.88 -1.07
CA VAL A 162 15.44 -15.26 0.33
C VAL A 162 15.01 -16.72 0.43
N LYS A 163 13.99 -17.18 -0.32
CA LYS A 163 13.54 -18.58 -0.31
C LYS A 163 14.65 -19.56 -0.71
N TYR A 164 15.47 -19.20 -1.69
CA TYR A 164 16.65 -19.99 -2.08
C TYR A 164 17.64 -20.16 -0.93
N ASN A 165 17.91 -19.07 -0.20
CA ASN A 165 18.83 -19.10 0.93
C ASN A 165 18.24 -19.75 2.20
N ILE A 166 16.92 -19.82 2.34
CA ILE A 166 16.24 -20.68 3.32
C ILE A 166 16.41 -22.16 2.96
N LEU A 167 16.16 -22.54 1.69
CA LEU A 167 16.36 -23.92 1.20
C LEU A 167 17.80 -24.43 1.35
N LEU A 168 18.79 -23.54 1.25
CA LEU A 168 20.20 -23.84 1.50
C LEU A 168 20.59 -23.93 2.98
N GLY A 169 19.71 -23.55 3.92
CA GLY A 169 20.04 -23.43 5.34
C GLY A 169 20.97 -22.25 5.69
N ASN A 170 21.10 -21.25 4.80
CA ASN A 170 21.81 -20.00 5.10
C ASN A 170 20.96 -19.04 5.95
N LEU A 171 19.63 -19.15 5.83
CA LEU A 171 18.64 -18.38 6.57
C LEU A 171 17.65 -19.32 7.28
N PRO A 172 17.16 -18.97 8.48
CA PRO A 172 15.97 -19.59 9.05
C PRO A 172 14.71 -19.17 8.27
N GLY A 173 13.58 -19.80 8.57
CA GLY A 173 12.25 -19.44 8.05
C GLY A 173 11.52 -20.58 7.35
N SER A 174 10.22 -20.39 7.12
CA SER A 174 9.44 -21.23 6.20
C SER A 174 9.39 -20.61 4.80
N ILE A 175 9.65 -21.39 3.76
CA ILE A 175 9.42 -20.98 2.36
C ILE A 175 7.93 -20.88 2.01
N ASP A 176 7.06 -21.55 2.78
CA ASP A 176 5.64 -21.69 2.53
C ASP A 176 4.79 -20.58 3.18
N TYR A 177 5.38 -19.75 4.07
CA TYR A 177 4.66 -18.76 4.89
C TYR A 177 5.19 -17.33 4.70
N PHE A 178 5.31 -16.93 3.44
CA PHE A 178 5.66 -15.55 3.05
C PHE A 178 4.42 -14.65 3.05
N VAL A 179 4.54 -13.45 3.64
CA VAL A 179 3.45 -12.47 3.75
C VAL A 179 3.93 -11.12 3.23
N SER A 180 3.30 -10.59 2.17
CA SER A 180 3.59 -9.24 1.66
C SER A 180 2.89 -8.15 2.49
N THR A 181 3.57 -7.02 2.68
CA THR A 181 3.01 -5.85 3.38
C THR A 181 3.65 -4.55 2.90
N GLY A 182 2.84 -3.50 2.78
CA GLY A 182 3.27 -2.16 2.40
C GLY A 182 2.12 -1.15 2.46
N GLY A 183 2.46 0.15 2.41
CA GLY A 183 1.49 1.25 2.40
C GLY A 183 1.54 2.07 1.11
N SER A 184 0.42 2.66 0.69
CA SER A 184 0.30 3.47 -0.54
C SER A 184 0.65 2.63 -1.79
N GLY A 185 1.47 3.14 -2.71
CA GLY A 185 2.06 2.34 -3.79
C GLY A 185 2.88 1.13 -3.29
N GLY A 186 3.42 1.17 -2.07
CA GLY A 186 4.00 -0.01 -1.40
C GLY A 186 2.93 -1.08 -1.10
N GLY A 187 1.72 -0.65 -0.74
CA GLY A 187 0.54 -1.51 -0.60
C GLY A 187 0.05 -2.05 -1.94
N ALA A 188 0.08 -1.23 -2.98
CA ALA A 188 -0.13 -1.69 -4.35
C ALA A 188 0.84 -2.81 -4.73
N HIS A 189 2.14 -2.62 -4.49
CA HIS A 189 3.14 -3.65 -4.73
C HIS A 189 2.96 -4.91 -3.86
N ALA A 190 2.56 -4.76 -2.58
CA ALA A 190 2.24 -5.90 -1.72
C ALA A 190 1.05 -6.72 -2.25
N ALA A 191 0.05 -6.06 -2.82
CA ALA A 191 -1.07 -6.71 -3.49
C ALA A 191 -0.66 -7.33 -4.83
N MET A 192 0.10 -6.61 -5.67
CA MET A 192 0.53 -7.08 -6.98
C MET A 192 1.47 -8.29 -6.90
N ILE A 193 2.41 -8.38 -5.97
CA ILE A 193 3.28 -9.57 -5.84
C ILE A 193 2.48 -10.82 -5.41
N ALA A 194 1.44 -10.64 -4.58
CA ALA A 194 0.52 -11.70 -4.22
C ALA A 194 -0.43 -12.06 -5.39
N ALA A 195 -0.87 -11.09 -6.18
CA ALA A 195 -1.73 -11.31 -7.36
C ALA A 195 -0.99 -11.94 -8.54
N THR A 196 0.29 -11.62 -8.75
CA THR A 196 1.14 -12.08 -9.87
C THR A 196 2.02 -13.29 -9.53
N SER A 197 1.78 -13.90 -8.37
CA SER A 197 2.58 -14.97 -7.77
C SER A 197 2.83 -16.12 -8.74
N ASP A 198 4.11 -16.34 -9.08
CA ASP A 198 4.62 -17.34 -10.03
C ASP A 198 4.15 -17.23 -11.50
N ASN A 199 3.54 -16.13 -11.94
CA ASN A 199 3.07 -15.99 -13.31
C ASN A 199 4.22 -15.82 -14.35
N ASP A 200 4.13 -16.50 -15.50
CA ASP A 200 5.20 -16.53 -16.52
C ASP A 200 5.29 -15.31 -17.45
N ASP A 201 4.38 -14.33 -17.31
CA ASP A 201 4.56 -12.98 -17.89
C ASP A 201 5.84 -12.30 -17.37
N PHE A 202 6.27 -12.58 -16.13
CA PHE A 202 7.40 -11.91 -15.48
C PHE A 202 8.76 -12.59 -15.70
N TYR A 203 8.77 -13.84 -16.17
CA TYR A 203 9.97 -14.69 -16.10
C TYR A 203 11.13 -14.22 -16.98
N ASP A 204 10.88 -13.54 -18.11
CA ASP A 204 11.97 -13.04 -18.95
C ASP A 204 12.69 -11.85 -18.30
N TYR A 205 11.98 -10.95 -17.62
CA TYR A 205 12.60 -9.87 -16.83
C TYR A 205 13.42 -10.42 -15.64
N GLU A 206 12.92 -11.48 -14.99
CA GLU A 206 13.67 -12.19 -13.95
C GLU A 206 14.92 -12.87 -14.51
N ILE A 207 14.85 -13.44 -15.72
CA ILE A 207 16.00 -14.02 -16.42
C ILE A 207 17.04 -12.96 -16.77
N ASP A 208 16.63 -11.81 -17.30
CA ASP A 208 17.54 -10.76 -17.77
C ASP A 208 18.26 -10.04 -16.60
N ALA A 209 17.60 -9.87 -15.45
CA ALA A 209 18.27 -9.43 -14.21
C ALA A 209 19.25 -10.49 -13.64
N GLY A 210 19.07 -11.76 -14.01
CA GLY A 210 19.87 -12.88 -13.50
C GLY A 210 19.35 -13.43 -12.16
N ALA A 211 18.04 -13.65 -12.06
CA ALA A 211 17.38 -14.21 -10.88
C ALA A 211 17.77 -15.66 -10.57
N VAL A 212 17.69 -16.03 -9.29
CA VAL A 212 17.78 -17.44 -8.88
C VAL A 212 16.44 -18.17 -9.12
N GLY A 213 16.52 -19.39 -9.65
CA GLY A 213 15.37 -20.27 -9.88
C GLY A 213 14.46 -19.92 -11.07
N VAL A 214 14.83 -19.00 -11.97
CA VAL A 214 14.08 -18.74 -13.21
C VAL A 214 15.02 -18.78 -14.41
N TYR A 215 14.85 -19.76 -15.29
CA TYR A 215 15.78 -20.01 -16.40
C TYR A 215 15.07 -20.48 -17.68
N LYS A 216 15.47 -19.95 -18.85
CA LYS A 216 15.09 -20.51 -20.16
C LYS A 216 16.04 -21.63 -20.58
N ASN A 217 15.49 -22.79 -20.95
CA ASN A 217 16.30 -23.90 -21.47
C ASN A 217 16.50 -23.81 -23.00
N SER A 218 17.33 -24.70 -23.56
CA SER A 218 17.68 -24.71 -25.00
C SER A 218 16.53 -25.04 -25.97
N LYS A 219 15.29 -25.22 -25.46
CA LYS A 219 14.05 -25.34 -26.23
C LYS A 219 13.05 -24.20 -25.96
N GLY A 220 13.48 -23.14 -25.27
CA GLY A 220 12.65 -22.00 -24.91
C GLY A 220 11.70 -22.21 -23.73
N LYS A 221 11.65 -23.42 -23.12
CA LYS A 221 10.78 -23.67 -21.97
C LYS A 221 11.44 -23.17 -20.67
N TYR A 222 10.65 -22.49 -19.84
CA TYR A 222 11.05 -22.08 -18.50
C TYR A 222 11.30 -23.26 -17.54
N ILE A 223 12.23 -23.01 -16.62
CA ILE A 223 12.58 -23.82 -15.46
C ILE A 223 12.44 -22.90 -14.24
N THR A 224 11.56 -23.27 -13.33
CA THR A 224 11.19 -22.57 -12.08
C THR A 224 11.88 -23.16 -10.85
N SER A 225 12.86 -24.04 -11.06
CA SER A 225 13.45 -24.89 -10.03
C SER A 225 14.96 -24.65 -9.82
N VAL A 226 15.44 -25.08 -8.66
CA VAL A 226 16.86 -25.14 -8.27
C VAL A 226 17.22 -26.57 -7.88
N THR A 227 18.50 -26.96 -8.03
CA THR A 227 18.98 -28.29 -7.62
C THR A 227 19.91 -28.18 -6.41
N ILE A 228 19.45 -28.64 -5.25
CA ILE A 228 20.18 -28.62 -3.99
C ILE A 228 20.46 -30.07 -3.56
N ASP A 229 21.75 -30.39 -3.35
CA ASP A 229 22.25 -31.73 -3.03
C ASP A 229 21.73 -32.86 -3.94
N GLY A 230 21.52 -32.55 -5.23
CA GLY A 230 21.05 -33.48 -6.24
C GLY A 230 19.54 -33.73 -6.23
N LYS A 231 18.77 -33.02 -5.39
CA LYS A 231 17.31 -32.97 -5.41
C LYS A 231 16.84 -31.65 -6.01
N GLU A 232 15.82 -31.75 -6.86
CA GLU A 232 15.12 -30.60 -7.44
C GLU A 232 14.10 -30.03 -6.42
N TYR A 233 14.03 -28.70 -6.36
CA TYR A 233 13.06 -27.93 -5.60
C TYR A 233 12.49 -26.85 -6.50
N GLU A 234 11.17 -26.75 -6.62
CA GLU A 234 10.53 -25.57 -7.21
C GLU A 234 10.84 -24.35 -6.33
N LEU A 235 11.19 -23.23 -6.95
CA LEU A 235 11.42 -21.96 -6.30
C LEU A 235 10.34 -20.98 -6.76
N THR A 236 9.50 -20.58 -5.82
CA THR A 236 8.30 -19.77 -6.06
C THR A 236 8.53 -18.32 -5.62
N ASP A 237 8.14 -17.32 -6.41
CA ASP A 237 8.06 -15.92 -5.95
C ASP A 237 6.78 -15.64 -5.13
N GLY A 238 5.86 -16.60 -5.09
CA GLY A 238 4.50 -16.40 -4.60
C GLY A 238 4.32 -16.19 -3.09
N MET A 239 3.25 -15.48 -2.73
CA MET A 239 2.90 -15.15 -1.35
C MET A 239 1.86 -16.13 -0.78
N TRP A 240 1.98 -16.47 0.51
CA TRP A 240 0.95 -17.20 1.25
C TRP A 240 -0.14 -16.26 1.77
N GLY A 241 0.22 -15.02 2.11
CA GLY A 241 -0.73 -13.99 2.52
C GLY A 241 -0.32 -12.59 2.08
N CYS A 242 -1.25 -11.64 2.13
CA CYS A 242 -0.98 -10.22 1.90
C CYS A 242 -1.75 -9.37 2.91
N MET A 243 -1.08 -8.41 3.54
CA MET A 243 -1.72 -7.34 4.31
C MET A 243 -1.25 -5.97 3.80
N ALA A 244 -2.07 -5.33 2.98
CA ALA A 244 -1.74 -4.07 2.31
C ALA A 244 -2.55 -2.89 2.87
N TYR A 245 -1.93 -1.71 2.90
CA TYR A 245 -2.49 -0.49 3.49
C TYR A 245 -2.67 0.57 2.40
N SER A 246 -3.86 1.12 2.22
CA SER A 246 -4.17 2.15 1.20
C SER A 246 -3.65 1.77 -0.20
N THR A 247 -4.24 0.71 -0.74
CA THR A 247 -3.73 -0.04 -1.90
C THR A 247 -4.01 0.70 -3.21
N ILE A 248 -3.02 1.43 -3.74
CA ILE A 248 -3.16 2.26 -4.96
C ILE A 248 -3.04 1.41 -6.25
N THR A 249 -3.96 0.46 -6.45
CA THR A 249 -4.05 -0.44 -7.62
C THR A 249 -5.45 -1.07 -7.62
N SER A 250 -6.03 -1.58 -8.71
CA SER A 250 -5.53 -1.57 -10.10
C SER A 250 -5.53 -0.18 -10.73
N LEU A 251 -4.41 0.22 -11.33
CA LEU A 251 -4.30 1.47 -12.06
C LEU A 251 -5.15 1.45 -13.35
N SER A 252 -5.26 0.29 -14.01
CA SER A 252 -5.94 0.11 -15.32
C SER A 252 -7.43 0.50 -15.34
N GLU A 253 -8.03 0.71 -14.17
CA GLU A 253 -9.42 1.17 -13.99
C GLU A 253 -9.53 2.39 -13.07
N ALA A 254 -8.42 2.95 -12.57
CA ALA A 254 -8.43 3.94 -11.48
C ALA A 254 -9.09 5.27 -11.86
N ASN A 255 -8.82 5.80 -13.06
CA ASN A 255 -9.45 7.04 -13.53
C ASN A 255 -10.97 6.89 -13.67
N MET A 256 -11.44 5.75 -14.20
CA MET A 256 -12.87 5.42 -14.29
C MET A 256 -13.51 5.22 -12.91
N ALA A 257 -12.89 4.43 -12.04
CA ALA A 257 -13.40 4.11 -10.71
C ALA A 257 -13.45 5.32 -9.77
N GLN A 258 -12.52 6.27 -9.93
CA GLN A 258 -12.51 7.57 -9.25
C GLN A 258 -13.58 8.50 -9.80
N ALA A 259 -13.67 8.65 -11.13
CA ALA A 259 -14.72 9.44 -11.76
C ALA A 259 -16.12 8.94 -11.37
N PHE A 260 -16.33 7.62 -11.32
CA PHE A 260 -17.58 7.02 -10.85
C PHE A 260 -17.84 7.31 -9.36
N GLU A 261 -16.86 7.11 -8.48
CA GLU A 261 -17.02 7.42 -7.03
C GLU A 261 -17.32 8.90 -6.78
N TYR A 262 -16.73 9.81 -7.57
CA TYR A 262 -16.94 11.25 -7.43
C TYR A 262 -18.28 11.68 -8.04
N PHE A 263 -18.62 11.17 -9.22
CA PHE A 263 -19.87 11.49 -9.92
C PHE A 263 -21.10 10.82 -9.29
N LEU A 264 -20.94 9.80 -8.44
CA LEU A 264 -22.01 9.29 -7.56
C LEU A 264 -22.53 10.35 -6.56
N ASN A 265 -21.78 11.41 -6.25
CA ASN A 265 -22.29 12.52 -5.44
C ASN A 265 -22.84 13.65 -6.35
N PRO A 266 -24.16 13.86 -6.45
CA PRO A 266 -24.74 14.93 -7.27
C PRO A 266 -24.39 16.35 -6.78
N ASN A 267 -23.84 16.48 -5.56
CA ASN A 267 -23.40 17.75 -4.97
C ASN A 267 -21.88 17.95 -5.01
N TYR A 268 -21.11 17.06 -5.65
CA TYR A 268 -19.65 17.25 -5.77
C TYR A 268 -19.33 18.41 -6.71
N SER A 269 -18.40 19.27 -6.28
CA SER A 269 -17.94 20.41 -7.06
C SER A 269 -16.63 20.06 -7.75
N PHE A 270 -16.70 19.77 -9.06
CA PHE A 270 -15.53 19.76 -9.94
C PHE A 270 -15.06 21.20 -10.20
N ASN A 271 -13.79 21.39 -10.58
CA ASN A 271 -13.20 22.73 -10.69
C ASN A 271 -13.50 23.41 -12.02
N THR A 272 -13.69 22.62 -13.08
CA THR A 272 -14.01 23.08 -14.43
C THR A 272 -15.19 22.29 -14.97
N ASP A 273 -15.91 22.85 -15.95
CA ASP A 273 -16.96 22.13 -16.67
C ASP A 273 -16.38 20.95 -17.49
N PHE A 274 -15.12 21.05 -17.94
CA PHE A 274 -14.39 19.95 -18.58
C PHE A 274 -14.22 18.76 -17.62
N GLN A 275 -13.67 18.97 -16.42
CA GLN A 275 -13.48 17.90 -15.43
C GLN A 275 -14.82 17.24 -15.05
N LYS A 276 -15.87 18.04 -14.89
CA LYS A 276 -17.23 17.56 -14.63
C LYS A 276 -17.76 16.68 -15.77
N LYS A 277 -17.55 17.10 -17.02
CA LYS A 277 -18.00 16.37 -18.21
C LYS A 277 -17.19 15.10 -18.44
N MET A 278 -15.88 15.15 -18.18
CA MET A 278 -15.00 13.98 -18.19
C MET A 278 -15.42 12.97 -17.13
N ALA A 279 -15.83 13.41 -15.94
CA ALA A 279 -16.36 12.54 -14.88
C ALA A 279 -17.68 11.86 -15.27
N GLU A 280 -18.62 12.59 -15.89
CA GLU A 280 -19.89 12.06 -16.42
C GLU A 280 -19.63 10.89 -17.40
N TYR A 281 -18.70 11.07 -18.33
CA TYR A 281 -18.39 10.08 -19.36
C TYR A 281 -17.51 8.91 -18.87
N LEU A 282 -16.57 9.15 -17.94
CA LEU A 282 -15.82 8.08 -17.28
C LEU A 282 -16.71 7.24 -16.35
N ALA A 283 -17.76 7.82 -15.75
CA ALA A 283 -18.79 7.06 -15.03
C ALA A 283 -19.66 6.21 -15.98
N GLU A 284 -20.05 6.75 -17.15
CA GLU A 284 -20.72 5.98 -18.21
C GLU A 284 -19.85 4.81 -18.71
N GLU A 285 -18.53 5.00 -18.77
CA GLU A 285 -17.56 3.98 -19.17
C GLU A 285 -17.35 2.93 -18.07
N TYR A 286 -17.22 3.33 -16.80
CA TYR A 286 -17.09 2.41 -15.68
C TYR A 286 -18.30 1.47 -15.54
N MET A 287 -19.51 2.01 -15.72
CA MET A 287 -20.75 1.22 -15.76
C MET A 287 -20.68 0.11 -16.83
N LYS A 288 -20.21 0.41 -18.06
CA LYS A 288 -20.03 -0.60 -19.11
C LYS A 288 -18.97 -1.62 -18.72
N TYR A 289 -17.79 -1.14 -18.31
CA TYR A 289 -16.65 -1.97 -17.94
C TYR A 289 -16.99 -3.02 -16.87
N ILE A 290 -17.70 -2.63 -15.80
CA ILE A 290 -18.17 -3.56 -14.76
C ILE A 290 -19.20 -4.57 -15.31
N ASN A 291 -20.19 -4.09 -16.08
CA ASN A 291 -21.22 -4.94 -16.67
C ASN A 291 -20.64 -5.93 -17.70
N GLU A 292 -19.65 -5.53 -18.49
CA GLU A 292 -19.00 -6.34 -19.53
C GLU A 292 -18.06 -7.41 -18.96
N LYS A 293 -17.41 -7.17 -17.81
CA LYS A 293 -16.71 -8.25 -17.07
C LYS A 293 -17.65 -9.39 -16.64
N ASN A 294 -18.97 -9.17 -16.60
CA ASN A 294 -19.97 -10.14 -16.15
C ASN A 294 -19.65 -10.74 -14.76
N ILE A 295 -19.10 -9.92 -13.85
CA ILE A 295 -18.75 -10.35 -12.50
C ILE A 295 -19.96 -10.77 -11.67
N SER A 296 -19.71 -11.63 -10.70
CA SER A 296 -20.72 -12.19 -9.82
C SER A 296 -20.10 -12.60 -8.49
N VAL A 297 -20.92 -12.70 -7.45
CA VAL A 297 -20.52 -13.17 -6.12
C VAL A 297 -21.48 -14.25 -5.63
N LEU A 298 -21.02 -15.08 -4.70
CA LEU A 298 -21.88 -15.98 -3.93
C LEU A 298 -22.16 -15.31 -2.59
N GLU A 299 -23.44 -15.12 -2.26
CA GLU A 299 -23.86 -14.43 -1.04
C GLU A 299 -23.32 -15.06 0.25
N SER A 300 -23.12 -16.39 0.27
CA SER A 300 -22.52 -17.10 1.40
C SER A 300 -21.02 -16.83 1.59
N VAL A 301 -20.37 -16.16 0.62
CA VAL A 301 -18.94 -15.83 0.62
C VAL A 301 -18.72 -14.37 0.98
N VAL A 302 -19.47 -13.44 0.37
CA VAL A 302 -19.44 -12.02 0.76
C VAL A 302 -20.18 -11.74 2.08
N GLY A 303 -21.13 -12.60 2.47
CA GLY A 303 -21.85 -12.48 3.74
C GLY A 303 -23.07 -11.55 3.71
N TYR A 304 -23.56 -11.17 2.52
CA TYR A 304 -24.70 -10.26 2.31
C TYR A 304 -25.88 -10.96 1.65
N ASP A 305 -27.09 -10.45 1.88
CA ASP A 305 -28.29 -10.78 1.11
C ASP A 305 -28.43 -9.64 0.08
N LEU A 306 -28.03 -9.88 -1.17
CA LEU A 306 -28.01 -8.86 -2.22
C LEU A 306 -29.26 -8.95 -3.12
N ASN A 307 -30.03 -10.04 -3.00
CA ASN A 307 -31.24 -10.27 -3.78
C ASN A 307 -32.54 -9.97 -2.99
N GLY A 308 -32.46 -9.92 -1.66
CA GLY A 308 -33.55 -9.53 -0.77
C GLY A 308 -34.52 -10.65 -0.40
N ASP A 309 -34.19 -11.93 -0.64
CA ASP A 309 -35.09 -13.06 -0.31
C ASP A 309 -34.99 -13.58 1.13
N GLY A 310 -34.12 -12.97 1.95
CA GLY A 310 -33.90 -13.32 3.36
C GLY A 310 -32.90 -14.46 3.56
N LYS A 311 -32.16 -14.86 2.52
CA LYS A 311 -31.09 -15.86 2.59
C LYS A 311 -29.75 -15.27 2.15
N LYS A 312 -28.72 -16.10 2.20
CA LYS A 312 -27.36 -15.78 1.76
C LYS A 312 -26.77 -16.98 1.04
N ASP A 313 -27.48 -17.43 0.00
CA ASP A 313 -27.17 -18.64 -0.77
C ASP A 313 -27.29 -18.47 -2.29
N ALA A 314 -27.70 -17.31 -2.80
CA ALA A 314 -27.77 -17.05 -4.22
C ALA A 314 -26.39 -16.68 -4.80
N LYS A 315 -26.18 -17.04 -6.08
CA LYS A 315 -25.12 -16.45 -6.90
C LYS A 315 -25.70 -15.22 -7.62
N VAL A 316 -25.28 -14.03 -7.19
CA VAL A 316 -25.78 -12.75 -7.71
C VAL A 316 -24.80 -12.22 -8.75
N ALA A 317 -25.31 -11.83 -9.92
CA ALA A 317 -24.55 -11.08 -10.91
C ALA A 317 -24.49 -9.61 -10.46
N LEU A 318 -23.28 -9.04 -10.41
CA LEU A 318 -23.08 -7.66 -10.01
C LEU A 318 -23.20 -6.76 -11.24
N LYS A 319 -24.04 -5.73 -11.12
CA LYS A 319 -24.31 -4.76 -12.19
C LYS A 319 -24.41 -3.35 -11.68
N ILE A 320 -24.10 -2.40 -12.56
CA ILE A 320 -24.46 -1.00 -12.43
C ILE A 320 -25.58 -0.72 -13.44
N GLU A 321 -26.70 -0.19 -12.96
CA GLU A 321 -27.87 0.20 -13.74
C GLU A 321 -28.10 1.72 -13.61
N TYR A 322 -28.92 2.30 -14.50
CA TYR A 322 -29.05 3.75 -14.63
C TYR A 322 -30.51 4.22 -14.85
N ASP A 323 -31.03 5.00 -13.89
CA ASP A 323 -32.30 5.73 -13.96
C ASP A 323 -32.17 7.06 -13.19
N PRO A 324 -31.87 8.19 -13.86
CA PRO A 324 -31.73 9.51 -13.23
C PRO A 324 -33.06 10.12 -12.77
N SER A 325 -34.20 9.44 -13.00
CA SER A 325 -35.50 9.84 -12.46
C SER A 325 -35.90 9.06 -11.20
N GLY A 326 -35.43 7.82 -11.07
CA GLY A 326 -35.57 6.99 -9.87
C GLY A 326 -34.51 7.26 -8.80
N HIS A 327 -33.27 7.56 -9.21
CA HIS A 327 -32.08 7.59 -8.35
C HIS A 327 -31.29 8.90 -8.43
N ALA A 328 -31.99 10.04 -8.32
CA ALA A 328 -31.37 11.36 -8.40
C ALA A 328 -30.31 11.62 -7.29
N GLU A 329 -30.40 10.91 -6.17
CA GLU A 329 -29.44 10.94 -5.05
C GLU A 329 -28.04 10.39 -5.41
N THR A 330 -27.91 9.64 -6.50
CA THR A 330 -26.66 9.04 -7.00
C THR A 330 -26.38 9.39 -8.47
N ASN A 331 -26.88 10.54 -8.94
CA ASN A 331 -26.89 10.96 -10.35
C ASN A 331 -27.53 9.92 -11.31
N GLY A 332 -28.33 8.99 -10.80
CA GLY A 332 -29.06 7.96 -11.54
C GLY A 332 -28.49 6.55 -11.41
N TYR A 333 -27.33 6.35 -10.80
CA TYR A 333 -26.68 5.02 -10.74
C TYR A 333 -27.17 4.18 -9.56
N TYR A 334 -27.54 2.92 -9.83
CA TYR A 334 -28.04 1.95 -8.83
C TYR A 334 -27.65 0.50 -9.18
N GLY A 335 -28.07 -0.46 -8.36
CA GLY A 335 -28.03 -1.89 -8.68
C GLY A 335 -26.93 -2.68 -7.96
N THR A 336 -26.95 -4.00 -8.16
CA THR A 336 -26.32 -4.99 -7.27
C THR A 336 -24.82 -4.80 -7.01
N TYR A 337 -24.08 -4.14 -7.90
CA TYR A 337 -22.68 -3.79 -7.67
C TYR A 337 -22.51 -2.67 -6.62
N VAL A 338 -23.32 -1.62 -6.69
CA VAL A 338 -23.29 -0.53 -5.70
C VAL A 338 -24.06 -0.88 -4.43
N ASP A 339 -25.02 -1.81 -4.50
CA ASP A 339 -25.65 -2.40 -3.31
C ASP A 339 -24.63 -3.20 -2.47
N LEU A 340 -23.73 -3.97 -3.12
CA LEU A 340 -22.62 -4.64 -2.43
C LEU A 340 -21.63 -3.63 -1.82
N TYR A 341 -21.29 -2.57 -2.54
CA TYR A 341 -20.43 -1.49 -2.03
C TYR A 341 -21.02 -0.83 -0.78
N LEU A 342 -22.33 -0.54 -0.79
CA LEU A 342 -23.06 -0.02 0.37
C LEU A 342 -23.03 -1.02 1.54
N ALA A 343 -23.26 -2.30 1.28
CA ALA A 343 -23.28 -3.35 2.30
C ALA A 343 -21.90 -3.57 2.96
N GLU A 344 -20.80 -3.48 2.20
CA GLU A 344 -19.44 -3.47 2.75
C GLU A 344 -19.19 -2.23 3.62
N PHE A 345 -19.74 -1.06 3.26
CA PHE A 345 -19.65 0.14 4.10
C PHE A 345 -20.41 -0.03 5.42
N GLU A 346 -21.63 -0.56 5.38
CA GLU A 346 -22.43 -0.83 6.57
C GLU A 346 -21.76 -1.89 7.47
N GLN A 347 -21.25 -3.00 6.91
CA GLN A 347 -20.49 -3.97 7.71
C GLN A 347 -19.25 -3.33 8.33
N SER A 348 -18.49 -2.56 7.54
CA SER A 348 -17.25 -1.92 7.99
C SER A 348 -17.48 -0.98 9.16
N LEU A 349 -18.51 -0.11 9.12
CA LEU A 349 -18.83 0.74 10.26
C LEU A 349 -19.26 -0.08 11.47
N ASN A 350 -20.10 -1.10 11.28
CA ASN A 350 -20.57 -1.93 12.39
C ASN A 350 -19.44 -2.71 13.06
N GLU A 351 -18.52 -3.30 12.31
CA GLU A 351 -17.33 -3.89 12.91
C GLU A 351 -16.41 -2.83 13.57
N TYR A 352 -16.34 -1.61 13.03
CA TYR A 352 -15.51 -0.53 13.64
C TYR A 352 -16.10 -0.08 14.99
N LEU A 353 -17.42 0.12 15.04
CA LEU A 353 -18.18 0.38 16.26
C LEU A 353 -17.98 -0.73 17.31
N ASP A 354 -17.97 -1.99 16.87
CA ASP A 354 -17.65 -3.16 17.71
C ASP A 354 -16.22 -3.14 18.26
N ARG A 355 -15.25 -2.62 17.49
CA ARG A 355 -13.85 -2.47 17.94
C ARG A 355 -13.65 -1.34 18.95
N LEU A 356 -14.58 -0.41 19.15
CA LEU A 356 -14.41 0.73 20.09
C LEU A 356 -14.21 0.30 21.55
N GLU A 357 -14.58 -0.92 21.94
CA GLU A 357 -14.27 -1.48 23.27
C GLU A 357 -12.75 -1.58 23.50
N TYR A 358 -11.94 -1.71 22.43
CA TYR A 358 -10.48 -1.76 22.44
C TYR A 358 -9.80 -0.39 22.34
N ALA A 359 -10.55 0.70 22.17
CA ALA A 359 -10.01 2.06 22.26
C ALA A 359 -9.69 2.38 23.73
N ASP A 360 -8.43 2.23 24.15
CA ASP A 360 -7.97 2.34 25.54
C ASP A 360 -7.20 3.64 25.85
N ASP A 361 -6.61 4.29 24.84
CA ASP A 361 -5.90 5.58 24.95
C ASP A 361 -6.68 6.79 24.36
N TRP A 362 -7.87 6.56 23.80
CA TRP A 362 -8.75 7.59 23.25
C TRP A 362 -9.34 8.49 24.34
N THR A 363 -9.61 9.75 24.00
CA THR A 363 -10.32 10.69 24.88
C THR A 363 -11.79 10.75 24.50
N TRP A 364 -12.70 10.57 25.46
CA TRP A 364 -14.14 10.68 25.27
C TRP A 364 -14.71 11.95 25.90
N PHE A 365 -15.71 12.54 25.26
CA PHE A 365 -16.31 13.83 25.62
C PHE A 365 -17.82 13.71 25.85
N ASN A 366 -18.38 14.58 26.69
CA ASN A 366 -19.83 14.70 26.87
C ASN A 366 -20.48 15.58 25.79
N SER A 367 -21.80 15.74 25.86
CA SER A 367 -22.63 16.57 24.96
C SER A 367 -22.27 18.06 24.94
N GLU A 368 -21.50 18.55 25.91
CA GLU A 368 -21.02 19.94 25.96
C GLU A 368 -19.55 20.07 25.52
N GLY A 369 -18.98 19.04 24.86
CA GLY A 369 -17.58 19.04 24.41
C GLY A 369 -16.54 18.95 25.53
N LYS A 370 -16.95 18.56 26.76
CA LYS A 370 -16.06 18.43 27.90
C LYS A 370 -15.57 16.99 28.06
N ALA A 371 -14.26 16.81 28.24
CA ALA A 371 -13.66 15.49 28.50
C ALA A 371 -14.26 14.83 29.76
N LEU A 372 -14.63 13.55 29.63
CA LEU A 372 -15.15 12.71 30.71
C LEU A 372 -14.08 12.38 31.77
N SER A 373 -14.49 12.12 33.01
CA SER A 373 -13.60 11.58 34.04
C SER A 373 -13.31 10.09 33.85
N ASP A 374 -12.23 9.59 34.45
CA ASP A 374 -11.92 8.15 34.55
C ASP A 374 -13.12 7.31 35.05
N SER A 375 -13.91 7.86 35.98
CA SER A 375 -15.13 7.25 36.51
C SER A 375 -16.29 7.19 35.51
N GLU A 376 -16.41 8.17 34.63
CA GLU A 376 -17.45 8.21 33.59
C GLU A 376 -17.07 7.29 32.42
N VAL A 377 -15.82 7.34 31.94
CA VAL A 377 -15.31 6.44 30.88
C VAL A 377 -15.39 4.98 31.31
N LYS A 378 -15.04 4.67 32.56
CA LYS A 378 -15.17 3.31 33.11
C LYS A 378 -16.64 2.84 33.24
N ALA A 379 -17.61 3.76 33.21
CA ALA A 379 -19.04 3.46 33.24
C ALA A 379 -19.68 3.42 31.85
N MET A 380 -19.00 3.86 30.79
CA MET A 380 -19.50 3.78 29.41
C MET A 380 -19.72 2.34 28.99
N THR A 381 -20.93 2.04 28.52
CA THR A 381 -21.21 0.81 27.79
C THR A 381 -20.68 0.88 26.36
N LYS A 382 -20.63 -0.26 25.67
CA LYS A 382 -20.41 -0.32 24.21
C LYS A 382 -21.31 0.67 23.46
N ASN A 383 -22.61 0.71 23.78
CA ASN A 383 -23.56 1.64 23.15
C ASN A 383 -23.15 3.11 23.35
N ASP A 384 -22.69 3.49 24.54
CA ASP A 384 -22.30 4.87 24.83
C ASP A 384 -21.03 5.27 24.07
N LYS A 385 -20.10 4.33 23.87
CA LYS A 385 -18.94 4.51 22.97
C LYS A 385 -19.38 4.62 21.50
N CYS A 386 -20.29 3.76 21.02
CA CYS A 386 -20.80 3.82 19.66
C CYS A 386 -21.51 5.15 19.38
N GLN A 387 -22.42 5.59 20.26
CA GLN A 387 -23.11 6.87 20.14
C GLN A 387 -22.12 8.05 20.17
N ALA A 388 -21.13 8.01 21.07
CA ALA A 388 -20.08 9.03 21.12
C ALA A 388 -19.19 9.04 19.86
N PHE A 389 -19.01 7.92 19.18
CA PHE A 389 -18.32 7.88 17.89
C PHE A 389 -19.15 8.49 16.76
N ILE A 390 -20.43 8.11 16.65
CA ILE A 390 -21.34 8.66 15.64
C ILE A 390 -21.50 10.19 15.77
N GLU A 391 -21.53 10.70 17.00
CA GLU A 391 -21.63 12.14 17.32
C GLU A 391 -20.26 12.87 17.35
N GLY A 392 -19.16 12.25 16.91
CA GLY A 392 -17.83 12.86 16.87
C GLY A 392 -17.18 13.17 18.23
N ARG A 393 -17.83 12.81 19.35
CA ARG A 393 -17.46 13.14 20.75
C ARG A 393 -16.26 12.35 21.30
N TYR A 394 -15.21 12.24 20.50
CA TYR A 394 -13.95 11.61 20.85
C TYR A 394 -12.76 12.42 20.30
N ALA A 395 -11.57 12.09 20.78
CA ALA A 395 -10.31 12.39 20.13
C ALA A 395 -9.44 11.13 20.20
N LYS A 396 -8.87 10.72 19.07
CA LYS A 396 -8.05 9.50 18.98
C LYS A 396 -6.79 9.65 19.83
N GLY A 397 -6.38 8.56 20.48
CA GLY A 397 -5.18 8.57 21.31
C GLY A 397 -3.91 8.82 20.50
N SER A 398 -2.92 9.49 21.11
CA SER A 398 -1.57 9.52 20.55
C SER A 398 -0.90 8.18 20.81
N THR A 399 -1.13 7.24 19.89
CA THR A 399 -0.85 5.81 20.05
C THR A 399 0.52 5.56 20.64
N LYS A 400 0.54 5.03 21.87
CA LYS A 400 1.77 4.59 22.57
C LYS A 400 2.25 3.24 22.02
N THR A 401 2.51 3.25 20.72
CA THR A 401 3.24 2.21 20.00
C THR A 401 4.53 1.87 20.75
N THR A 402 4.64 0.63 21.22
CA THR A 402 5.78 0.14 22.01
C THR A 402 6.98 -0.07 21.11
N ASN A 403 7.70 1.02 20.83
CA ASN A 403 8.82 1.13 19.91
C ASN A 403 8.53 0.72 18.45
N SER A 404 7.27 0.76 18.02
CA SER A 404 6.91 0.80 16.59
C SER A 404 6.81 2.23 16.04
N LYS A 405 7.85 3.06 16.30
CA LYS A 405 8.26 4.11 15.35
C LYS A 405 8.93 3.50 14.11
N GLY A 406 8.31 2.46 13.57
CA GLY A 406 8.56 2.05 12.20
C GLY A 406 7.92 3.10 11.31
N LYS A 407 8.74 3.96 10.69
CA LYS A 407 8.35 4.51 9.40
C LYS A 407 8.07 3.31 8.49
N MET A 408 6.81 3.09 8.09
CA MET A 408 6.60 2.60 6.73
C MET A 408 7.27 3.63 5.80
N GLY A 409 8.05 3.14 4.82
CA GLY A 409 9.26 3.79 4.33
C GLY A 409 9.11 5.16 3.65
N SER A 410 8.82 6.21 4.42
CA SER A 410 9.16 7.58 4.03
C SER A 410 10.67 7.74 4.11
N GLY A 411 11.37 7.40 3.01
CA GLY A 411 12.81 7.58 2.89
C GLY A 411 13.22 9.01 3.29
N PRO A 412 14.33 9.21 4.02
CA PRO A 412 14.87 10.55 4.20
C PRO A 412 15.36 11.06 2.84
N SER A 413 14.93 12.26 2.42
CA SER A 413 15.57 12.93 1.30
C SER A 413 17.06 13.16 1.65
N VAL A 414 17.96 12.73 0.77
CA VAL A 414 19.40 12.71 1.04
C VAL A 414 20.10 13.85 0.31
N ASP A 415 20.16 15.02 0.95
CA ASP A 415 21.07 16.08 0.52
C ASP A 415 22.52 15.58 0.59
N ASN A 416 23.29 15.89 -0.47
CA ASN A 416 24.42 15.04 -0.85
C ASN A 416 25.79 15.50 -0.31
N ALA A 417 26.56 14.52 0.20
CA ALA A 417 28.01 14.48 0.40
C ALA A 417 28.74 15.62 1.18
N GLY A 418 29.25 15.26 2.38
CA GLY A 418 30.33 15.98 3.08
C GLY A 418 31.06 15.08 4.08
N GLY A 419 32.30 14.66 3.78
CA GLY A 419 33.00 13.60 4.52
C GLY A 419 33.76 14.03 5.79
N PRO A 420 34.07 13.08 6.70
CA PRO A 420 34.87 13.28 7.93
C PRO A 420 36.40 13.20 7.64
N PRO A 421 37.34 13.35 8.61
CA PRO A 421 37.17 13.46 10.08
C PRO A 421 37.98 14.60 10.78
N ASP A 422 37.83 14.79 12.10
CA ASP A 422 38.82 14.36 13.12
C ASP A 422 38.28 14.51 14.57
N MET A 423 39.04 14.08 15.58
CA MET A 423 38.65 13.98 16.99
C MET A 423 38.94 15.23 17.85
N ASN A 424 38.25 15.29 18.99
CA ASN A 424 38.75 15.56 20.37
C ASN A 424 38.01 16.70 21.11
N GLY A 425 37.84 16.58 22.44
CA GLY A 425 37.63 17.76 23.32
C GLY A 425 36.51 17.73 24.37
N SER A 426 36.74 17.04 25.50
CA SER A 426 36.25 17.39 26.86
C SER A 426 34.76 17.24 27.23
N MET A 427 34.52 17.20 28.56
CA MET A 427 33.22 17.14 29.23
C MET A 427 32.75 18.54 29.65
N LEU A 428 31.43 18.73 29.86
CA LEU A 428 30.90 19.43 31.05
C LEU A 428 29.39 19.12 31.25
N GLU A 429 28.80 19.64 32.32
CA GLU A 429 27.54 19.12 32.90
C GLU A 429 26.26 19.94 32.60
N LYS A 430 25.11 19.32 32.94
CA LYS A 430 23.87 19.88 33.52
C LYS A 430 22.76 20.49 32.63
N ASN A 431 21.66 19.72 32.61
CA ASN A 431 20.30 20.10 33.01
C ASN A 431 19.28 20.61 31.96
N ASN A 432 18.03 20.33 32.34
CA ASN A 432 16.73 20.74 31.81
C ASN A 432 16.34 20.26 30.39
N LEU A 433 15.51 19.23 30.40
CA LEU A 433 14.54 18.93 29.35
C LEU A 433 13.41 19.97 29.40
N ASP A 434 13.17 20.66 28.30
CA ASP A 434 11.87 21.24 27.94
C ASP A 434 11.70 21.05 26.43
N SER A 435 10.67 20.30 26.00
CA SER A 435 10.45 19.97 24.59
C SER A 435 9.32 20.82 24.01
N ALA A 436 9.67 21.73 23.11
CA ALA A 436 8.75 22.46 22.25
C ALA A 436 8.96 22.03 20.78
N GLY A 437 7.92 22.18 19.95
CA GLY A 437 8.02 21.96 18.50
C GLY A 437 7.13 20.84 17.94
N GLY A 438 5.80 21.01 18.04
CA GLY A 438 4.92 20.52 16.99
C GLY A 438 4.79 21.58 15.89
N PRO A 439 4.63 21.22 14.60
CA PRO A 439 4.33 22.20 13.55
C PRO A 439 2.92 22.78 13.75
N PRO A 440 2.70 24.09 13.51
CA PRO A 440 1.38 24.70 13.62
C PRO A 440 0.51 24.41 12.39
N ASP A 441 -0.78 24.25 12.62
CA ASP A 441 -1.79 23.99 11.58
C ASP A 441 -2.27 25.31 10.92
N ARG A 442 -2.79 25.23 9.68
CA ARG A 442 -3.34 26.38 8.94
C ARG A 442 -4.79 26.65 9.35
N SER A 443 -4.98 27.51 10.34
CA SER A 443 -6.27 28.16 10.58
C SER A 443 -6.34 29.50 9.85
N GLU A 444 -7.37 29.68 9.00
CA GLU A 444 -7.68 30.98 8.42
C GLU A 444 -8.35 31.90 9.45
N ASN A 445 -7.88 33.14 9.56
CA ASN A 445 -8.75 34.29 9.80
C ASN A 445 -8.05 35.60 9.42
N SER A 446 -8.83 36.57 8.95
CA SER A 446 -8.33 37.84 8.41
C SER A 446 -8.17 38.92 9.48
N THR A 447 -7.17 39.80 9.32
CA THR A 447 -7.30 41.25 9.61
C THR A 447 -6.08 42.04 9.10
N ASP A 448 -6.29 43.31 8.73
CA ASP A 448 -5.27 44.23 8.22
C ASP A 448 -4.20 44.62 9.27
N GLY A 449 -2.96 44.88 8.82
CA GLY A 449 -1.86 45.24 9.73
C GLY A 449 -0.56 45.76 9.09
N ASN A 450 -0.60 46.81 8.27
CA ASN A 450 0.60 47.46 7.71
C ASN A 450 1.56 48.02 8.80
N ASN A 451 2.85 47.66 8.76
CA ASN A 451 3.95 48.65 8.79
C ASN A 451 5.33 48.13 8.33
N MET A 452 6.26 49.06 8.04
CA MET A 452 7.58 48.80 7.43
C MET A 452 8.78 48.99 8.37
N ASN A 453 9.86 48.24 8.13
CA ASN A 453 11.29 48.64 8.02
C ASN A 453 12.17 47.36 7.97
N SER A 454 13.05 47.10 6.99
CA SER A 454 14.30 47.79 6.56
C SER A 454 15.42 47.77 7.62
N THR A 455 16.68 47.42 7.35
CA THR A 455 17.41 46.98 6.12
C THR A 455 18.71 46.22 6.57
N GLU A 456 19.73 45.80 5.78
CA GLU A 456 20.18 46.11 4.40
C GLU A 456 21.10 45.01 3.81
N GLY A 457 21.18 44.93 2.47
CA GLY A 457 22.27 44.23 1.72
C GLY A 457 22.07 42.72 1.44
N SER A 458 22.44 42.17 0.28
CA SER A 458 23.02 42.80 -0.93
C SER A 458 22.68 42.04 -2.23
N THR A 459 22.01 42.74 -3.16
CA THR A 459 22.06 42.59 -4.63
C THR A 459 22.38 41.21 -5.26
N GLU A 460 21.32 40.50 -5.67
CA GLU A 460 21.27 39.89 -7.01
C GLU A 460 20.01 40.37 -7.76
N LYS A 461 19.93 40.12 -9.06
CA LYS A 461 18.90 40.72 -9.94
C LYS A 461 17.57 39.99 -9.80
N LYS A 462 16.51 40.73 -9.48
CA LYS A 462 15.13 40.25 -9.67
C LYS A 462 14.73 40.35 -11.13
N ASP A 463 14.74 39.23 -11.84
CA ASP A 463 13.88 39.09 -13.01
C ASP A 463 12.41 39.01 -12.56
N LYS A 464 11.54 39.73 -13.27
CA LYS A 464 10.12 39.86 -12.92
C LYS A 464 9.27 38.96 -13.82
N ASN A 465 9.40 37.65 -13.69
CA ASN A 465 8.48 36.69 -14.32
C ASN A 465 8.55 35.29 -13.68
N GLN A 466 8.32 35.23 -12.37
CA GLN A 466 8.05 33.97 -11.69
C GLN A 466 6.87 34.17 -10.73
N THR A 467 5.69 33.73 -11.18
CA THR A 467 4.63 33.27 -10.31
C THR A 467 5.10 32.01 -9.58
N ASN A 468 4.47 31.67 -8.44
CA ASN A 468 4.64 30.34 -7.87
C ASN A 468 3.95 29.34 -8.80
N ILE A 469 4.72 28.77 -9.72
CA ILE A 469 4.37 27.54 -10.42
C ILE A 469 4.85 26.42 -9.49
N GLU A 470 3.92 25.67 -8.90
CA GLU A 470 4.26 24.37 -8.33
C GLU A 470 4.74 23.48 -9.49
N ASN A 471 5.82 22.72 -9.31
CA ASN A 471 6.50 22.07 -10.42
C ASN A 471 5.62 20.99 -11.07
N VAL A 472 4.88 21.37 -12.11
CA VAL A 472 4.11 20.48 -12.98
C VAL A 472 5.06 19.60 -13.80
N GLY A 473 4.74 18.30 -13.88
CA GLY A 473 5.49 17.33 -14.68
C GLY A 473 6.84 16.93 -14.08
N THR A 474 6.83 16.43 -12.83
CA THR A 474 8.00 15.74 -12.23
C THR A 474 7.56 14.49 -11.45
N PRO A 475 8.43 13.47 -11.27
CA PRO A 475 8.10 12.28 -10.49
C PRO A 475 7.75 12.56 -9.01
N GLU A 476 8.24 13.66 -8.46
CA GLU A 476 8.08 14.10 -7.07
C GLU A 476 6.89 15.04 -6.85
N ALA A 477 6.36 15.63 -7.93
CA ALA A 477 5.24 16.55 -7.89
C ALA A 477 3.99 15.90 -7.30
N GLY A 478 3.14 16.66 -6.61
CA GLY A 478 1.74 16.25 -6.42
C GLY A 478 1.05 16.11 -7.78
N THR A 479 -0.11 15.43 -7.84
CA THR A 479 -0.89 15.35 -9.09
C THR A 479 -1.07 16.74 -9.67
N THR A 480 -0.63 16.92 -10.92
CA THR A 480 -0.39 18.24 -11.54
C THR A 480 -1.64 19.08 -11.72
N GLN A 481 -2.80 18.44 -11.58
CA GLN A 481 -4.07 19.08 -11.24
C GLN A 481 -4.45 18.63 -9.82
N ALA A 482 -4.08 19.45 -8.83
CA ALA A 482 -4.64 19.34 -7.50
C ALA A 482 -6.14 19.63 -7.53
N SER A 483 -6.89 19.18 -6.52
CA SER A 483 -8.35 19.32 -6.46
C SER A 483 -8.84 20.76 -6.25
N ASP A 484 -7.97 21.77 -6.39
CA ASP A 484 -8.28 23.21 -6.43
C ASP A 484 -7.84 23.92 -7.74
N SER A 485 -7.19 23.22 -8.69
CA SER A 485 -6.79 23.80 -9.99
C SER A 485 -7.99 24.15 -10.86
N VAL A 486 -8.04 25.39 -11.37
CA VAL A 486 -9.10 25.95 -12.23
C VAL A 486 -8.75 25.92 -13.73
N THR A 487 -7.83 25.07 -14.16
CA THR A 487 -7.37 24.98 -15.56
C THR A 487 -7.01 23.54 -15.92
N ASP A 488 -7.52 23.05 -17.06
CA ASP A 488 -7.44 21.63 -17.46
C ASP A 488 -6.10 21.20 -18.07
N SER A 489 -5.23 22.15 -18.43
CA SER A 489 -3.85 21.88 -18.83
C SER A 489 -3.00 23.16 -18.83
N ALA A 490 -1.77 23.05 -18.32
CA ALA A 490 -0.70 24.02 -18.51
C ALA A 490 0.21 23.68 -19.71
N ASN A 491 0.28 22.41 -20.13
CA ASN A 491 1.20 21.96 -21.19
C ASN A 491 0.61 22.03 -22.61
N TYR A 492 -0.71 21.95 -22.77
CA TYR A 492 -1.39 21.84 -24.07
C TYR A 492 -2.25 23.06 -24.36
N SER A 493 -2.03 23.71 -25.51
CA SER A 493 -2.77 24.92 -25.89
C SER A 493 -4.12 24.66 -26.55
N THR A 494 -4.38 23.40 -26.92
CA THR A 494 -5.65 22.93 -27.47
C THR A 494 -5.90 21.46 -27.10
N PHE A 495 -7.18 21.09 -27.02
CA PHE A 495 -7.62 19.69 -26.87
C PHE A 495 -7.04 18.77 -27.95
N SER A 496 -6.83 19.28 -29.19
CA SER A 496 -6.30 18.48 -30.29
C SER A 496 -4.81 18.13 -30.13
N GLU A 497 -4.02 18.95 -29.44
CA GLU A 497 -2.63 18.64 -29.11
C GLU A 497 -2.56 17.61 -27.99
N MET A 498 -3.35 17.80 -26.94
CA MET A 498 -3.50 16.86 -25.81
C MET A 498 -3.93 15.47 -26.30
N LEU A 499 -5.02 15.37 -27.06
CA LEU A 499 -5.50 14.10 -27.61
C LEU A 499 -4.49 13.45 -28.57
N SER A 500 -3.68 14.23 -29.28
CA SER A 500 -2.60 13.67 -30.12
C SER A 500 -1.49 13.04 -29.27
N SER A 501 -1.23 13.58 -28.08
CA SER A 501 -0.29 13.01 -27.10
C SER A 501 -0.80 11.68 -26.56
N TYR A 502 -2.03 11.64 -26.04
CA TYR A 502 -2.70 10.43 -25.56
C TYR A 502 -2.63 9.29 -26.58
N LYS A 503 -3.00 9.56 -27.85
CA LYS A 503 -2.95 8.56 -28.92
C LYS A 503 -1.53 8.04 -29.18
N THR A 504 -0.53 8.90 -29.14
CA THR A 504 0.87 8.55 -29.44
C THR A 504 1.45 7.66 -28.34
N ASP A 505 1.25 8.06 -27.09
CA ASP A 505 1.76 7.37 -25.90
C ASP A 505 1.09 6.00 -25.72
N ILE A 506 -0.25 5.94 -25.79
CA ILE A 506 -0.99 4.69 -25.61
C ILE A 506 -0.72 3.72 -26.77
N SER A 507 -0.59 4.20 -28.01
CA SER A 507 -0.14 3.35 -29.14
C SER A 507 1.26 2.77 -28.91
N SER A 508 2.14 3.50 -28.23
CA SER A 508 3.48 3.02 -27.86
C SER A 508 3.44 1.95 -26.76
N ILE A 509 2.48 2.02 -25.83
CA ILE A 509 2.26 1.02 -24.77
C ILE A 509 1.56 -0.23 -25.33
N GLU A 510 0.55 -0.06 -26.19
CA GLU A 510 -0.16 -1.16 -26.87
C GLU A 510 0.71 -1.92 -27.87
N SER A 511 1.77 -1.30 -28.39
CA SER A 511 2.77 -1.98 -29.23
C SER A 511 3.63 -3.00 -28.47
N GLY A 512 3.62 -2.93 -27.13
CA GLY A 512 4.43 -3.77 -26.25
C GLY A 512 5.86 -3.28 -26.04
N ASP A 513 6.51 -3.85 -25.03
CA ASP A 513 7.91 -3.62 -24.67
C ASP A 513 8.88 -4.60 -25.35
N SER A 514 10.12 -4.72 -24.85
CA SER A 514 11.13 -5.67 -25.33
C SER A 514 10.74 -7.15 -25.21
N HIS A 515 9.68 -7.48 -24.48
CA HIS A 515 9.16 -8.83 -24.26
C HIS A 515 7.75 -9.03 -24.85
N GLU A 516 7.33 -8.11 -25.73
CA GLU A 516 6.01 -8.06 -26.37
C GLU A 516 4.86 -7.94 -25.34
N LYS A 517 5.11 -7.30 -24.18
CA LYS A 517 4.11 -7.10 -23.10
C LYS A 517 3.60 -5.67 -23.04
N ASN A 518 2.30 -5.51 -22.79
CA ASN A 518 1.73 -4.23 -22.37
C ASN A 518 2.04 -4.02 -20.87
N ILE A 519 2.85 -3.01 -20.56
CA ILE A 519 3.37 -2.76 -19.21
C ILE A 519 2.30 -2.30 -18.20
N VAL A 520 1.17 -1.74 -18.67
CA VAL A 520 0.02 -1.39 -17.82
C VAL A 520 -0.69 -2.66 -17.35
N GLU A 521 -0.86 -3.63 -18.26
CA GLU A 521 -1.45 -4.92 -17.90
C GLU A 521 -0.58 -5.72 -16.93
N LEU A 522 0.75 -5.57 -16.96
CA LEU A 522 1.64 -6.22 -15.98
C LEU A 522 1.41 -5.71 -14.55
N TYR A 523 0.91 -4.48 -14.38
CA TYR A 523 0.55 -3.88 -13.09
C TYR A 523 -0.96 -3.91 -12.79
N ASP A 524 -1.74 -4.68 -13.56
CA ASP A 524 -3.15 -4.93 -13.28
C ASP A 524 -3.34 -6.25 -12.49
N PRO A 525 -3.47 -6.24 -11.16
CA PRO A 525 -3.68 -7.47 -10.38
C PRO A 525 -4.95 -8.23 -10.79
N LEU A 526 -5.97 -7.57 -11.36
CA LEU A 526 -7.23 -8.20 -11.77
C LEU A 526 -7.06 -9.11 -13.00
N LYS A 527 -5.97 -8.96 -13.76
CA LYS A 527 -5.58 -9.88 -14.85
C LYS A 527 -5.03 -11.21 -14.32
N TYR A 528 -4.43 -11.22 -13.12
CA TYR A 528 -3.67 -12.36 -12.60
C TYR A 528 -4.38 -13.15 -11.50
N ILE A 529 -5.27 -12.52 -10.72
CA ILE A 529 -6.05 -13.21 -9.69
C ILE A 529 -6.95 -14.28 -10.32
N GLY A 530 -6.80 -15.53 -9.89
CA GLY A 530 -7.51 -16.67 -10.48
C GLY A 530 -6.98 -17.13 -11.84
N ALA A 531 -5.95 -16.48 -12.40
CA ALA A 531 -5.42 -16.80 -13.72
C ALA A 531 -4.66 -18.14 -13.73
N LYS A 532 -4.71 -18.83 -14.88
CA LYS A 532 -4.01 -20.10 -15.07
C LYS A 532 -2.49 -19.86 -15.13
N GLY A 533 -1.76 -20.47 -14.19
CA GLY A 533 -0.31 -20.32 -14.05
C GLY A 533 0.10 -19.44 -12.88
N THR A 534 -0.87 -18.77 -12.25
CA THR A 534 -0.68 -17.97 -11.04
C THR A 534 -1.07 -18.77 -9.79
N ASN A 535 -0.30 -18.63 -8.70
CA ASN A 535 -0.63 -19.19 -7.40
C ASN A 535 -1.28 -18.11 -6.50
N ASN A 536 -2.61 -18.13 -6.34
CA ASN A 536 -3.29 -17.18 -5.46
C ASN A 536 -2.86 -17.34 -3.98
N PRO A 537 -2.77 -16.26 -3.19
CA PRO A 537 -2.51 -16.34 -1.76
C PRO A 537 -3.66 -17.05 -1.03
N MET A 538 -3.36 -17.64 0.13
CA MET A 538 -4.35 -18.30 0.98
C MET A 538 -5.36 -17.28 1.55
N TRP A 539 -4.87 -16.08 1.89
CA TRP A 539 -5.66 -15.00 2.49
C TRP A 539 -5.14 -13.62 2.07
N THR A 540 -6.01 -12.61 2.04
CA THR A 540 -5.63 -11.19 1.91
C THR A 540 -6.42 -10.28 2.85
N ARG A 541 -5.80 -9.19 3.29
CA ARG A 541 -6.44 -8.11 4.04
C ARG A 541 -5.99 -6.76 3.47
N ILE A 542 -6.91 -5.99 2.92
CA ILE A 542 -6.67 -4.61 2.49
C ILE A 542 -7.28 -3.67 3.52
N LEU A 543 -6.45 -2.81 4.13
CA LEU A 543 -6.86 -1.82 5.13
C LEU A 543 -6.75 -0.41 4.52
N MET A 544 -7.84 0.35 4.50
CA MET A 544 -7.87 1.70 3.89
C MET A 544 -8.56 2.71 4.81
N GLY A 545 -8.28 4.00 4.64
CA GLY A 545 -8.99 5.08 5.33
C GLY A 545 -10.38 5.25 4.71
N ALA A 546 -11.45 5.19 5.52
CA ALA A 546 -12.82 5.23 4.99
C ALA A 546 -13.10 6.51 4.17
N SER A 547 -12.39 7.60 4.46
CA SER A 547 -12.45 8.87 3.73
C SER A 547 -11.10 9.29 3.13
N GLU A 548 -10.20 8.36 2.75
CA GLU A 548 -9.01 8.72 1.96
C GLU A 548 -9.37 8.94 0.48
N GLY A 549 -8.81 9.96 -0.16
CA GLY A 549 -9.11 10.34 -1.55
C GLY A 549 -8.16 9.78 -2.60
N ASP A 550 -7.04 9.19 -2.15
CA ASP A 550 -5.88 8.81 -2.96
C ASP A 550 -6.18 7.75 -4.02
N ILE A 551 -7.17 6.88 -3.75
CA ILE A 551 -7.81 5.98 -4.72
C ILE A 551 -9.28 5.71 -4.34
N SER A 552 -10.09 5.36 -5.34
CA SER A 552 -11.47 4.95 -5.16
C SER A 552 -11.59 3.61 -4.43
N MET A 553 -12.58 3.48 -3.55
CA MET A 553 -12.79 2.24 -2.80
C MET A 553 -13.28 1.10 -3.70
N PHE A 554 -13.83 1.41 -4.88
CA PHE A 554 -14.23 0.42 -5.87
C PHE A 554 -13.03 -0.41 -6.41
N ASN A 555 -11.82 0.15 -6.49
CA ASN A 555 -10.62 -0.62 -6.86
C ASN A 555 -10.36 -1.75 -5.85
N SER A 556 -10.47 -1.45 -4.55
CA SER A 556 -10.30 -2.44 -3.48
C SER A 556 -11.41 -3.51 -3.47
N LEU A 557 -12.65 -3.10 -3.76
CA LEU A 557 -13.80 -3.99 -3.88
C LEU A 557 -13.64 -4.95 -5.07
N ASN A 558 -13.22 -4.45 -6.24
CA ASN A 558 -12.96 -5.30 -7.41
C ASN A 558 -11.89 -6.36 -7.14
N MET A 559 -10.81 -5.99 -6.44
CA MET A 559 -9.76 -6.94 -6.04
C MET A 559 -10.26 -7.98 -5.04
N GLN A 560 -11.08 -7.58 -4.06
CA GLN A 560 -11.74 -8.51 -3.13
C GLN A 560 -12.67 -9.48 -3.87
N ILE A 561 -13.53 -8.99 -4.76
CA ILE A 561 -14.42 -9.81 -5.60
C ILE A 561 -13.62 -10.80 -6.43
N ALA A 562 -12.49 -10.39 -7.01
CA ALA A 562 -11.60 -11.28 -7.76
C ALA A 562 -11.02 -12.38 -6.87
N TRP A 563 -10.45 -12.06 -5.71
CA TRP A 563 -9.87 -13.04 -4.80
C TRP A 563 -10.90 -14.01 -4.21
N LEU A 564 -12.07 -13.52 -3.79
CA LEU A 564 -13.16 -14.37 -3.28
C LEU A 564 -13.65 -15.36 -4.36
N ASN A 565 -13.73 -14.92 -5.62
CA ASN A 565 -14.05 -15.82 -6.75
C ASN A 565 -12.90 -16.78 -7.10
N ALA A 566 -11.65 -16.42 -6.82
CA ALA A 566 -10.48 -17.29 -6.95
C ALA A 566 -10.31 -18.28 -5.78
N GLY A 567 -11.10 -18.16 -4.71
CA GLY A 567 -11.08 -19.03 -3.52
C GLY A 567 -10.13 -18.58 -2.41
N THR A 568 -9.57 -17.38 -2.50
CA THR A 568 -8.74 -16.75 -1.46
C THR A 568 -9.63 -16.16 -0.35
N ASP A 569 -9.18 -16.25 0.90
CA ASP A 569 -9.81 -15.65 2.08
C ASP A 569 -9.52 -14.13 2.14
N ALA A 570 -10.23 -13.35 1.33
CA ALA A 570 -10.01 -11.92 1.13
C ALA A 570 -10.99 -11.05 1.93
N LYS A 571 -10.45 -10.03 2.61
CA LYS A 571 -11.23 -9.01 3.32
C LYS A 571 -10.73 -7.61 2.99
N ILE A 572 -11.65 -6.68 2.72
CA ILE A 572 -11.39 -5.24 2.85
C ILE A 572 -11.85 -4.76 4.23
N GLU A 573 -11.19 -3.72 4.74
CA GLU A 573 -11.48 -3.14 6.04
C GLU A 573 -11.21 -1.64 5.99
N TRP A 574 -12.17 -0.83 6.46
CA TRP A 574 -12.05 0.62 6.39
C TRP A 574 -11.91 1.24 7.78
N GLN A 575 -10.83 1.99 8.01
CA GLN A 575 -10.62 2.76 9.22
C GLN A 575 -11.51 4.00 9.15
N TRP A 576 -12.59 4.00 9.91
CA TRP A 576 -13.48 5.15 10.03
C TRP A 576 -12.77 6.32 10.72
N ASP A 577 -13.00 7.52 10.18
CA ASP A 577 -12.24 8.73 10.55
C ASP A 577 -10.71 8.53 10.34
N GLY A 578 -10.32 7.65 9.40
CA GLY A 578 -8.93 7.37 9.01
C GLY A 578 -8.59 7.98 7.65
N GLY A 579 -7.37 8.49 7.52
CA GLY A 579 -6.78 8.98 6.26
C GLY A 579 -5.88 7.96 5.57
N HIS A 580 -5.08 8.43 4.61
CA HIS A 580 -4.14 7.62 3.82
C HIS A 580 -3.09 6.91 4.69
N VAL A 581 -2.80 5.65 4.36
CA VAL A 581 -2.01 4.67 5.13
C VAL A 581 -2.45 4.62 6.60
N PRO A 582 -3.67 4.12 6.88
CA PRO A 582 -4.24 4.08 8.23
C PRO A 582 -3.42 3.20 9.17
N SER A 583 -3.46 3.54 10.46
CA SER A 583 -2.90 2.72 11.53
C SER A 583 -3.65 1.40 11.71
N GLU A 584 -3.03 0.40 12.34
CA GLU A 584 -3.69 -0.86 12.71
C GLU A 584 -4.92 -0.59 13.60
N ILE A 585 -6.12 -0.98 13.15
CA ILE A 585 -7.36 -0.63 13.87
C ILE A 585 -7.42 -1.32 15.23
N LEU A 586 -7.32 -0.53 16.31
CA LEU A 586 -7.76 -0.89 17.66
C LEU A 586 -7.32 -2.29 18.11
N GLY A 587 -6.02 -2.58 17.91
CA GLY A 587 -5.36 -3.83 18.29
C GLY A 587 -5.34 -4.95 17.24
N ASP A 588 -5.96 -4.77 16.07
CA ASP A 588 -5.95 -5.76 14.97
C ASP A 588 -4.68 -5.67 14.12
N SER A 589 -3.53 -5.91 14.77
CA SER A 589 -2.20 -5.78 14.17
C SER A 589 -1.88 -6.83 13.11
N LEU A 590 -0.89 -6.55 12.26
CA LEU A 590 -0.34 -7.51 11.31
C LEU A 590 0.13 -8.78 12.02
N VAL A 591 0.75 -8.66 13.20
CA VAL A 591 1.19 -9.81 13.99
C VAL A 591 0.00 -10.65 14.44
N LEU A 592 -1.06 -10.04 14.96
CA LEU A 592 -2.28 -10.76 15.35
C LEU A 592 -2.96 -11.42 14.15
N TYR A 593 -3.03 -10.73 13.00
CA TYR A 593 -3.68 -11.27 11.81
C TYR A 593 -2.91 -12.45 11.20
N VAL A 594 -1.58 -12.34 11.09
CA VAL A 594 -0.71 -13.44 10.65
C VAL A 594 -0.82 -14.64 11.61
N ASP A 595 -0.78 -14.42 12.92
CA ASP A 595 -0.98 -15.48 13.93
C ASP A 595 -2.38 -16.13 13.84
N MET A 596 -3.43 -15.35 13.58
CA MET A 596 -4.79 -15.84 13.37
C MET A 596 -4.91 -16.68 12.11
N MET A 597 -4.32 -16.26 11.00
CA MET A 597 -4.32 -16.99 9.74
C MET A 597 -3.46 -18.25 9.80
N TYR A 598 -2.32 -18.18 10.50
CA TYR A 598 -1.48 -19.35 10.76
C TYR A 598 -2.25 -20.40 11.59
N GLY A 599 -2.91 -19.96 12.67
CA GLY A 599 -3.83 -20.79 13.47
C GLY A 599 -5.15 -21.18 12.80
N LYS A 600 -5.42 -20.75 11.56
CA LYS A 600 -6.57 -21.12 10.73
C LYS A 600 -6.20 -22.10 9.60
N TYR A 601 -5.02 -21.95 9.02
CA TYR A 601 -4.61 -22.64 7.79
C TYR A 601 -3.42 -23.61 7.94
N VAL A 602 -2.67 -23.59 9.04
CA VAL A 602 -1.53 -24.50 9.25
C VAL A 602 -1.93 -25.64 10.19
N ASP A 603 -1.88 -26.87 9.69
CA ASP A 603 -2.22 -28.07 10.46
C ASP A 603 -1.37 -28.20 11.73
N GLY A 604 -2.04 -28.39 12.87
CA GLY A 604 -1.40 -28.51 14.18
C GLY A 604 -0.97 -27.17 14.82
N ALA A 605 -1.16 -26.03 14.14
CA ALA A 605 -0.98 -24.72 14.76
C ALA A 605 -2.00 -24.47 15.89
N LYS A 606 -1.68 -23.57 16.81
CA LYS A 606 -2.62 -23.15 17.86
C LYS A 606 -3.55 -22.11 17.25
N LYS A 607 -4.86 -22.37 17.23
CA LYS A 607 -5.85 -21.37 16.84
C LYS A 607 -5.74 -20.12 17.71
N ILE A 608 -5.48 -18.98 17.07
CA ILE A 608 -5.44 -17.66 17.69
C ILE A 608 -6.76 -16.93 17.42
N THR A 609 -7.15 -16.08 18.35
CA THR A 609 -8.27 -15.12 18.25
C THR A 609 -7.88 -13.87 19.02
N LYS A 610 -8.40 -12.70 18.61
CA LYS A 610 -8.24 -11.45 19.38
C LYS A 610 -8.62 -11.69 20.86
N PRO A 611 -7.78 -11.32 21.85
CA PRO A 611 -8.17 -11.35 23.26
C PRO A 611 -9.38 -10.44 23.50
N SER A 612 -10.24 -10.76 24.47
CA SER A 612 -11.37 -9.89 24.81
C SER A 612 -10.89 -8.52 25.33
N ALA A 613 -11.59 -7.45 24.95
CA ALA A 613 -11.33 -6.10 25.45
C ALA A 613 -11.36 -6.06 26.99
N THR A 614 -10.36 -5.42 27.60
CA THR A 614 -10.27 -5.24 29.06
C THR A 614 -11.10 -4.06 29.58
N GLY A 615 -11.66 -3.26 28.68
CA GLY A 615 -12.36 -2.02 28.98
C GLY A 615 -11.41 -0.87 29.31
N GLN A 616 -11.82 0.34 28.96
CA GLN A 616 -11.03 1.54 29.23
C GLN A 616 -11.24 2.00 30.68
N SER A 617 -10.14 2.13 31.45
CA SER A 617 -10.19 2.42 32.89
C SER A 617 -9.73 3.84 33.27
N LYS A 618 -9.27 4.61 32.28
CA LYS A 618 -8.90 6.02 32.37
C LYS A 618 -9.26 6.72 31.07
N ASN A 619 -9.63 7.99 31.11
CA ASN A 619 -9.80 8.75 29.87
C ASN A 619 -8.44 9.06 29.22
N GLY A 620 -8.45 9.33 27.91
CA GLY A 620 -7.32 9.92 27.21
C GLY A 620 -7.02 11.37 27.68
N THR A 621 -5.97 11.97 27.13
CA THR A 621 -5.43 13.27 27.60
C THR A 621 -5.69 14.44 26.66
N ALA A 622 -6.58 14.32 25.66
CA ALA A 622 -6.93 15.44 24.79
C ALA A 622 -7.82 16.47 25.54
N THR A 623 -7.71 17.73 25.16
CA THR A 623 -8.51 18.83 25.74
C THR A 623 -9.77 19.13 24.93
N GLU A 624 -9.81 18.74 23.66
CA GLU A 624 -10.83 19.09 22.67
C GLU A 624 -11.18 17.84 21.84
N MET A 625 -12.42 17.76 21.36
CA MET A 625 -12.90 16.68 20.49
C MET A 625 -12.43 16.90 19.05
N THR A 626 -12.01 15.83 18.37
CA THR A 626 -11.46 15.87 17.01
C THR A 626 -12.12 14.88 16.05
N GLY A 627 -13.06 14.05 16.53
CA GLY A 627 -13.74 13.05 15.72
C GLY A 627 -14.75 13.67 14.75
N LYS A 628 -14.78 13.18 13.50
CA LYS A 628 -15.79 13.59 12.51
C LYS A 628 -17.19 13.18 12.97
N ASP A 629 -18.07 14.16 13.21
CA ASP A 629 -19.50 13.93 13.46
C ASP A 629 -20.19 13.43 12.18
N ILE A 630 -20.85 12.28 12.30
CA ILE A 630 -21.59 11.61 11.22
C ILE A 630 -23.06 11.36 11.60
N SER A 631 -23.51 11.85 12.76
CA SER A 631 -24.87 11.66 13.31
C SER A 631 -25.98 12.29 12.46
N ASN A 632 -25.64 13.25 11.60
CA ASN A 632 -26.59 13.92 10.71
C ASN A 632 -27.05 13.06 9.52
N TRP A 633 -26.37 11.95 9.23
CA TRP A 633 -26.68 11.04 8.11
C TRP A 633 -26.61 9.55 8.47
N VAL A 634 -25.79 9.15 9.45
CA VAL A 634 -25.78 7.78 9.99
C VAL A 634 -26.91 7.58 11.01
N THR A 635 -27.83 6.66 10.72
CA THR A 635 -28.76 6.16 11.73
C THR A 635 -28.12 4.99 12.49
N TYR A 636 -28.04 5.05 13.81
CA TYR A 636 -27.53 3.96 14.66
C TYR A 636 -28.60 3.42 15.62
N ASP A 637 -28.73 2.09 15.70
CA ASP A 637 -29.48 1.39 16.75
C ASP A 637 -28.65 0.26 17.37
N SER A 638 -28.67 0.19 18.70
CA SER A 638 -27.95 -0.79 19.54
C SER A 638 -28.11 -2.28 19.20
N LYS A 639 -29.09 -2.67 18.37
CA LYS A 639 -29.41 -4.05 18.00
C LYS A 639 -29.38 -4.31 16.50
N LYS A 640 -29.60 -3.27 15.68
CA LYS A 640 -29.55 -3.35 14.21
C LYS A 640 -28.21 -2.92 13.63
N GLY A 641 -27.43 -2.13 14.37
CA GLY A 641 -26.22 -1.51 13.88
C GLY A 641 -26.44 -0.09 13.34
N ALA A 642 -25.43 0.43 12.66
CA ALA A 642 -25.47 1.65 11.87
C ALA A 642 -25.90 1.36 10.43
N THR A 643 -26.68 2.28 9.84
CA THR A 643 -27.20 2.23 8.46
C THR A 643 -27.28 3.62 7.83
N PHE A 644 -27.13 3.73 6.51
CA PHE A 644 -27.10 4.98 5.73
C PHE A 644 -27.40 4.71 4.24
N SER A 645 -27.54 5.75 3.40
CA SER A 645 -27.74 5.57 1.96
C SER A 645 -26.44 5.57 1.16
N LEU A 646 -26.51 5.08 -0.09
CA LEU A 646 -25.41 5.16 -1.06
C LEU A 646 -25.01 6.62 -1.37
N GLY A 647 -25.99 7.55 -1.40
CA GLY A 647 -25.72 8.98 -1.57
C GLY A 647 -24.96 9.60 -0.39
N ASP A 648 -25.26 9.16 0.85
CA ASP A 648 -24.52 9.60 2.03
C ASP A 648 -23.06 9.12 2.00
N ILE A 649 -22.83 7.87 1.55
CA ILE A 649 -21.47 7.35 1.36
C ILE A 649 -20.75 8.08 0.22
N ALA A 650 -21.39 8.35 -0.92
CA ALA A 650 -20.79 9.12 -2.00
C ALA A 650 -20.38 10.53 -1.51
N ALA A 651 -21.22 11.19 -0.70
CA ALA A 651 -20.89 12.47 -0.06
C ALA A 651 -19.76 12.33 0.97
N TYR A 652 -19.74 11.28 1.78
CA TYR A 652 -18.67 11.03 2.75
C TYR A 652 -17.31 10.75 2.09
N ARG A 653 -17.29 9.95 1.02
CA ARG A 653 -16.10 9.65 0.20
C ARG A 653 -15.56 10.92 -0.44
N THR A 654 -16.40 11.65 -1.18
CA THR A 654 -16.00 12.88 -1.87
C THR A 654 -15.61 14.02 -0.92
N SER A 655 -16.07 14.02 0.34
CA SER A 655 -15.57 14.95 1.36
C SER A 655 -14.08 14.77 1.73
N GLY A 656 -13.43 13.70 1.25
CA GLY A 656 -12.00 13.46 1.33
C GLY A 656 -11.28 13.43 -0.02
N ALA A 657 -11.93 13.85 -1.12
CA ALA A 657 -11.31 13.89 -2.45
C ALA A 657 -10.09 14.84 -2.48
N CYS A 658 -8.99 14.39 -3.08
CA CYS A 658 -7.70 15.10 -3.08
C CYS A 658 -7.01 15.14 -4.46
N LYS A 659 -7.67 14.62 -5.50
CA LYS A 659 -7.19 14.55 -6.89
C LYS A 659 -8.24 15.17 -7.81
N ALA A 660 -7.83 15.79 -8.92
CA ALA A 660 -8.73 16.23 -9.98
C ALA A 660 -9.25 15.04 -10.82
N ILE A 661 -10.11 15.32 -11.82
CA ILE A 661 -10.52 14.32 -12.82
C ILE A 661 -9.86 14.62 -14.18
N GLN A 662 -9.13 13.69 -14.81
CA GLN A 662 -8.73 12.38 -14.28
C GLN A 662 -7.48 12.46 -13.37
N GLY A 663 -7.43 11.64 -12.32
CA GLY A 663 -6.48 11.79 -11.22
C GLY A 663 -5.25 10.85 -11.22
N PHE A 664 -5.07 10.00 -12.24
CA PHE A 664 -3.94 9.06 -12.32
C PHE A 664 -3.21 9.12 -13.67
N ASP A 665 -3.95 9.14 -14.79
CA ASP A 665 -3.38 9.47 -16.11
C ASP A 665 -3.59 10.96 -16.35
N VAL A 666 -2.79 11.81 -15.70
CA VAL A 666 -3.08 13.25 -15.61
C VAL A 666 -2.65 13.93 -16.91
N ILE A 667 -3.47 14.86 -17.41
CA ILE A 667 -3.26 15.55 -18.69
C ILE A 667 -1.85 16.17 -18.81
N ASP A 668 -1.32 16.71 -17.71
CA ASP A 668 0.01 17.33 -17.66
C ASP A 668 1.12 16.40 -17.10
N TYR A 669 0.89 15.08 -17.09
CA TYR A 669 1.67 14.00 -16.48
C TYR A 669 1.81 14.12 -14.95
N GLY A 670 1.14 13.23 -14.23
CA GLY A 670 1.14 13.07 -12.79
C GLY A 670 2.17 12.04 -12.29
N GLN A 671 2.00 11.61 -11.04
CA GLN A 671 2.93 10.70 -10.37
C GLN A 671 2.95 9.29 -10.98
N GLU A 672 1.80 8.81 -11.42
CA GLU A 672 1.60 7.46 -11.96
C GLU A 672 2.01 7.35 -13.44
N ASP A 673 2.00 8.45 -14.21
CA ASP A 673 2.40 8.48 -15.62
C ASP A 673 3.89 8.18 -15.86
N TYR A 674 4.75 8.47 -14.88
CA TYR A 674 6.17 8.08 -14.92
C TYR A 674 6.36 6.56 -14.81
N VAL A 675 5.47 5.85 -14.10
CA VAL A 675 5.51 4.38 -13.95
C VAL A 675 5.45 3.68 -15.31
N PHE A 676 4.86 4.35 -16.31
CA PHE A 676 4.72 3.85 -17.68
C PHE A 676 5.58 4.60 -18.71
N GLY A 677 6.61 5.35 -18.27
CA GLY A 677 7.64 5.91 -19.15
C GLY A 677 8.46 4.86 -19.92
N ASN A 678 9.53 5.29 -20.59
CA ASN A 678 10.56 4.42 -21.18
C ASN A 678 11.87 5.20 -21.36
N SER A 679 12.90 4.58 -21.96
CA SER A 679 14.22 5.19 -22.18
C SER A 679 14.26 6.36 -23.18
N GLU A 680 13.17 6.66 -23.90
CA GLU A 680 13.01 7.81 -24.79
C GLU A 680 12.14 8.94 -24.19
N LYS A 681 11.20 8.60 -23.29
CA LYS A 681 10.26 9.53 -22.64
C LYS A 681 9.93 9.07 -21.22
N ASP A 682 10.40 9.82 -20.21
CA ASP A 682 10.26 9.48 -18.78
C ASP A 682 8.83 9.24 -18.28
N ALA A 683 7.80 9.80 -18.94
CA ALA A 683 6.39 9.60 -18.63
C ALA A 683 5.55 9.47 -19.90
N ARG A 684 4.51 8.63 -19.88
CA ARG A 684 3.58 8.40 -21.01
C ARG A 684 2.15 8.27 -20.48
N HIS A 685 1.17 8.79 -21.21
CA HIS A 685 -0.24 8.44 -21.01
C HIS A 685 -0.48 6.96 -21.30
N TRP A 686 -1.42 6.34 -20.61
CA TRP A 686 -1.52 4.89 -20.47
C TRP A 686 -2.95 4.34 -20.29
N ASP A 687 -3.92 5.17 -19.90
CA ASP A 687 -5.32 4.77 -19.70
C ASP A 687 -6.11 4.82 -21.02
N ARG A 688 -6.30 3.65 -21.63
CA ARG A 688 -7.11 3.46 -22.84
C ARG A 688 -8.58 3.90 -22.68
N HIS A 689 -9.14 3.90 -21.47
CA HIS A 689 -10.52 4.30 -21.20
C HIS A 689 -10.66 5.82 -21.13
N VAL A 690 -9.66 6.51 -20.59
CA VAL A 690 -9.49 7.97 -20.74
C VAL A 690 -9.41 8.33 -22.23
N LEU A 691 -8.54 7.66 -23.01
CA LEU A 691 -8.46 7.88 -24.46
C LEU A 691 -9.78 7.60 -25.18
N ASN A 692 -10.48 6.50 -24.89
CA ASN A 692 -11.77 6.17 -25.50
C ASN A 692 -12.81 7.29 -25.27
N VAL A 693 -12.89 7.83 -24.05
CA VAL A 693 -13.77 8.96 -23.74
C VAL A 693 -13.35 10.22 -24.50
N LEU A 694 -12.06 10.56 -24.53
CA LEU A 694 -11.54 11.73 -25.24
C LEU A 694 -11.79 11.66 -26.76
N GLU A 695 -11.69 10.47 -27.38
CA GLU A 695 -12.02 10.26 -28.79
C GLU A 695 -13.54 10.32 -29.04
N LYS A 696 -14.33 9.58 -28.26
CA LYS A 696 -15.79 9.44 -28.43
C LYS A 696 -16.54 10.76 -28.25
N HIS A 697 -16.03 11.64 -27.37
CA HIS A 697 -16.69 12.90 -26.97
C HIS A 697 -15.89 14.16 -27.34
N GLN A 698 -14.96 14.05 -28.30
CA GLN A 698 -14.10 15.16 -28.75
C GLN A 698 -14.85 16.46 -29.03
N GLU A 699 -16.05 16.43 -29.64
CA GLU A 699 -16.80 17.65 -29.97
C GLU A 699 -17.22 18.44 -28.72
N GLU A 700 -17.74 17.79 -27.68
CA GLU A 700 -18.17 18.50 -26.47
C GLU A 700 -16.97 18.87 -25.59
N LEU A 701 -16.04 17.93 -25.38
CA LEU A 701 -14.87 18.14 -24.51
C LEU A 701 -13.92 19.23 -25.06
N SER A 702 -13.75 19.35 -26.38
CA SER A 702 -12.93 20.41 -26.98
C SER A 702 -13.55 21.81 -26.93
N ASN A 703 -14.84 21.94 -26.58
CA ASN A 703 -15.48 23.23 -26.29
C ASN A 703 -15.39 23.63 -24.81
N LEU A 704 -14.89 22.75 -23.94
CA LEU A 704 -14.81 22.96 -22.48
C LEU A 704 -13.36 23.07 -21.95
N PHE A 705 -12.39 22.53 -22.69
CA PHE A 705 -10.99 22.42 -22.28
C PHE A 705 -10.25 23.78 -22.27
N ASN A 706 -9.72 24.13 -21.08
CA ASN A 706 -8.81 25.22 -20.68
C ASN A 706 -9.13 26.70 -21.03
#